data_AF-A0A9C6U2R0-F1
#
_entry.id   AF-A0A9C6U2R0-F1
#
_cell.length_a   1.000
_cell.length_b   1.000
_cell.length_c   1.000
_cell.angle_alpha   90.00
_cell.angle_beta   90.00
_cell.angle_gamma   90.00
#
_symmetry.space_group_name_H-M   'P 1'
#
loop_
_entity.id
_entity.type
_entity.pdbx_description
1 polymer ?
#
loop_
_entity_poly.entity_id
_entity_poly.type
_entity_poly.pdbx_seq_one_letter_code
_entity_poly.pdbx_strand_id
1 'polypeptide(L)'
;MAAAALLWLALLALAAAPLGAQGRMPGSGPLERHNNPLIDEAGRGGHHKHNARNAECVFGKQTRELGSTWFADLGPPFGVMYCIRCECIPIQKKRRIVARVQCRNIKHECPEPTCDEPVLLPNRCCKTCPGDSDAHSPDVVQDVAPTVSAEEEDKNWKHFAALLSGRTSRLLAHAVQGAGAQGLVAPPRNAGNHVATARFTFHRKSLYYSVLTPRRPRAIQFVDREGSILEEQAIPAAGSAYQNATGKVCGVWRRLSRDYRRLLREERLLVTLLWDNEDSVTGSVQRARSLGSELLSALLLPHGHPHGHGEQNPLAGAGGTAVVSISSSGPAPSVHIALLFNGIFSPQDVLDVPVSVRLETADGSRQVLEETLRVAKPAAELNEAAVTAAVSASDLRLLTRGKLILTVASASPRRSRELALSGGVQPRAVCEVFQAPLSVMEAAADQLEDGGASNSSGQGMNAVGTAEAGSAHVDRPAGQAWLYVDRHGALVYSVQLSQIPGETTLLTLVSGRGRRSVELEDLTPSLHASNAGWANGSVSRISPRELEQLYAGELAVNVATGSAASLVRGRLVARPVAEARDSPQPILLTPKQGPTGSNVKIPVRGVAANLTGMVWFAIDPECNLNYDVSLSPGAPTGTPTAPLHLALEQVPFLAPGAPVSRRVLDEFTTPQHEGGGIQLSHAELSRLDAGVSYVDVVLPDGSAELRGELRQVKVPAFCLPHYSDNDVPASQPSDSEPETPHCFHETRFYEDGAQWTSAHDPCTMCSCHRTRVQCDAVVCPPLSCATSAIAMWLIRNVNNRLD
;
A
#
# COMPACT_ATOMS: atom_id res chain seq x y z
N MET A 1 -63.05 -0.51 -9.58
CA MET A 1 -63.81 0.69 -9.15
C MET A 1 -62.78 1.68 -8.60
N ALA A 2 -62.01 2.40 -9.42
CA ALA A 2 -62.35 3.41 -10.43
C ALA A 2 -62.86 4.73 -9.82
N ALA A 3 -62.10 5.81 -10.10
CA ALA A 3 -62.50 7.22 -10.20
C ALA A 3 -62.79 7.98 -8.88
N ALA A 4 -62.47 9.26 -8.68
CA ALA A 4 -61.96 10.35 -9.52
C ALA A 4 -61.35 11.42 -8.57
N ALA A 5 -60.20 12.05 -8.79
CA ALA A 5 -59.72 12.83 -9.94
C ALA A 5 -60.36 14.25 -10.07
N LEU A 6 -59.49 15.25 -9.85
CA LEU A 6 -59.26 16.42 -10.72
C LEU A 6 -60.37 17.49 -10.87
N LEU A 7 -60.10 18.66 -10.28
CA LEU A 7 -60.17 19.97 -10.93
C LEU A 7 -58.74 20.55 -10.85
N TRP A 8 -57.89 20.67 -11.90
CA TRP A 8 -58.02 21.44 -13.17
C TRP A 8 -58.56 22.86 -12.89
N LEU A 9 -57.81 23.96 -13.06
CA LEU A 9 -56.85 24.29 -14.11
C LEU A 9 -55.91 25.43 -13.70
N ALA A 10 -54.67 25.36 -14.19
CA ALA A 10 -53.66 26.40 -14.20
C ALA A 10 -53.91 27.47 -15.28
N LEU A 11 -53.14 28.56 -15.16
CA LEU A 11 -52.70 29.56 -16.16
C LEU A 11 -53.43 30.91 -16.26
N LEU A 12 -52.74 31.94 -15.75
CA LEU A 12 -52.34 33.21 -16.44
C LEU A 12 -51.63 34.10 -15.39
N ALA A 13 -50.30 34.03 -15.21
CA ALA A 13 -49.21 34.63 -15.98
C ALA A 13 -49.03 36.17 -15.82
N LEU A 14 -47.81 36.52 -15.38
CA LEU A 14 -46.98 37.72 -15.67
C LEU A 14 -46.91 38.94 -14.72
N ALA A 15 -45.63 39.23 -14.36
CA ALA A 15 -44.94 40.53 -14.23
C ALA A 15 -45.18 41.38 -12.95
N ALA A 16 -44.21 42.09 -12.35
CA ALA A 16 -42.77 42.29 -12.56
C ALA A 16 -42.15 43.07 -11.35
N ALA A 17 -40.81 42.96 -11.26
CA ALA A 17 -39.73 43.58 -10.45
C ALA A 17 -39.89 44.89 -9.62
N PRO A 18 -38.99 45.12 -8.61
CA PRO A 18 -38.84 46.40 -7.91
C PRO A 18 -37.69 47.29 -8.49
N LEU A 19 -37.89 48.61 -8.38
CA LEU A 19 -36.94 49.69 -8.69
C LEU A 19 -35.95 49.93 -7.54
N GLY A 20 -34.69 50.26 -7.89
CA GLY A 20 -33.70 50.83 -6.98
C GLY A 20 -33.53 52.35 -7.15
N ALA A 21 -32.84 53.01 -6.20
CA ALA A 21 -32.06 54.25 -6.42
C ALA A 21 -31.37 54.80 -5.14
N GLN A 22 -30.06 55.12 -5.29
CA GLN A 22 -29.29 56.29 -4.77
C GLN A 22 -29.08 56.44 -3.23
N GLY A 23 -27.94 56.84 -2.65
CA GLY A 23 -26.63 57.36 -3.10
C GLY A 23 -26.23 58.63 -2.30
N ARG A 24 -25.15 58.63 -1.48
CA ARG A 24 -24.19 59.75 -1.19
C ARG A 24 -23.22 59.50 0.00
N MET A 25 -21.96 59.92 -0.18
CA MET A 25 -20.84 60.13 0.79
C MET A 25 -20.72 61.65 1.13
N PRO A 26 -19.73 62.21 1.90
CA PRO A 26 -18.63 61.68 2.77
C PRO A 26 -18.49 62.37 4.17
N GLY A 27 -17.56 61.91 5.03
CA GLY A 27 -17.12 62.60 6.27
C GLY A 27 -15.83 62.02 6.89
N SER A 28 -14.93 62.90 7.35
CA SER A 28 -13.47 62.80 7.61
C SER A 28 -12.95 62.13 8.92
N GLY A 29 -11.87 61.33 8.80
CA GLY A 29 -10.65 61.15 9.67
C GLY A 29 -10.73 60.87 11.19
N PRO A 30 -9.65 60.41 11.89
CA PRO A 30 -8.23 60.27 11.49
C PRO A 30 -7.57 58.89 11.78
N LEU A 31 -6.30 58.81 11.37
CA LEU A 31 -5.34 57.68 11.32
C LEU A 31 -5.04 56.95 12.64
N GLU A 32 -4.79 55.63 12.57
CA GLU A 32 -3.58 55.04 13.17
C GLU A 32 -3.13 53.69 12.54
N ARG A 33 -1.85 53.69 12.12
CA ARG A 33 -0.83 52.63 12.00
C ARG A 33 -1.13 51.33 11.23
N HIS A 34 -0.53 51.28 10.04
CA HIS A 34 -0.21 50.11 9.23
C HIS A 34 0.53 48.99 10.00
N ASN A 35 -0.02 47.78 9.94
CA ASN A 35 0.78 46.54 9.88
C ASN A 35 0.55 45.92 8.49
N ASN A 36 1.62 45.66 7.75
CA ASN A 36 1.58 45.02 6.43
C ASN A 36 1.00 43.60 6.52
N PRO A 37 0.01 43.24 5.70
CA PRO A 37 -0.32 41.86 5.40
C PRO A 37 0.47 41.41 4.16
N LEU A 38 1.20 40.31 4.28
CA LEU A 38 1.66 39.54 3.13
C LEU A 38 1.21 38.11 3.39
N ILE A 39 0.03 37.76 2.85
CA ILE A 39 -0.44 36.47 2.32
C ILE A 39 -1.93 36.67 2.00
N ASP A 40 -2.25 36.82 0.71
CA ASP A 40 -3.37 36.18 0.00
C ASP A 40 -3.62 36.95 -1.30
N GLU A 41 -3.31 36.35 -2.44
CA GLU A 41 -4.00 36.60 -3.71
C GLU A 41 -4.03 35.25 -4.44
N ALA A 42 -5.14 34.54 -4.24
CA ALA A 42 -5.49 33.33 -4.94
C ALA A 42 -6.00 33.68 -6.34
N GLY A 43 -5.35 33.12 -7.37
CA GLY A 43 -5.87 33.06 -8.73
C GLY A 43 -7.18 32.26 -8.77
N ARG A 44 -8.21 32.91 -9.31
CA ARG A 44 -9.59 32.45 -9.43
C ARG A 44 -9.70 31.33 -10.48
N GLY A 45 -9.97 30.11 -10.04
CA GLY A 45 -10.39 28.97 -10.86
C GLY A 45 -11.09 27.96 -9.96
N GLY A 46 -12.37 27.67 -10.23
CA GLY A 46 -13.21 26.86 -9.35
C GLY A 46 -12.75 25.40 -9.29
N HIS A 47 -12.02 25.04 -8.24
CA HIS A 47 -11.69 23.66 -7.92
C HIS A 47 -12.59 23.13 -6.80
N HIS A 48 -13.21 21.98 -7.06
CA HIS A 48 -13.98 21.21 -6.09
C HIS A 48 -13.22 21.05 -4.77
N LYS A 49 -13.88 21.44 -3.68
CA LYS A 49 -13.41 21.25 -2.30
C LYS A 49 -13.31 19.76 -1.97
N HIS A 50 -12.14 19.16 -2.17
CA HIS A 50 -11.75 17.89 -1.55
C HIS A 50 -10.41 17.98 -0.81
N ASN A 51 -10.07 19.14 -0.25
CA ASN A 51 -8.98 19.21 0.74
C ASN A 51 -9.51 18.82 2.12
N ALA A 52 -9.60 17.52 2.38
CA ALA A 52 -9.46 17.00 3.73
C ALA A 52 -8.04 17.39 4.19
N ARG A 53 -7.91 18.51 4.91
CA ARG A 53 -6.60 18.97 5.39
C ARG A 53 -6.08 17.98 6.43
N ASN A 54 -5.06 17.22 6.04
CA ASN A 54 -4.34 16.21 6.81
C ASN A 54 -3.83 16.75 8.16
N ALA A 55 -3.53 15.82 9.05
CA ALA A 55 -2.70 16.00 10.25
C ALA A 55 -1.20 16.22 9.86
N GLU A 56 -0.92 17.01 8.83
CA GLU A 56 0.42 17.24 8.28
C GLU A 56 0.60 18.71 7.88
N CYS A 57 1.77 19.27 8.17
CA CYS A 57 2.12 20.62 7.74
C CYS A 57 2.87 20.59 6.42
N VAL A 58 2.57 21.52 5.51
CA VAL A 58 3.37 21.75 4.30
C VAL A 58 4.10 23.08 4.44
N PHE A 59 5.42 23.07 4.26
CA PHE A 59 6.26 24.26 4.26
C PHE A 59 7.22 24.21 3.07
N GLY A 60 7.07 25.14 2.13
CA GLY A 60 7.76 25.06 0.83
C GLY A 60 7.33 23.81 0.04
N LYS A 61 8.30 22.98 -0.36
CA LYS A 61 8.07 21.67 -1.03
C LYS A 61 8.08 20.48 -0.07
N GLN A 62 8.25 20.70 1.23
CA GLN A 62 8.41 19.62 2.21
C GLN A 62 7.17 19.47 3.09
N THR A 63 6.76 18.22 3.27
CA THR A 63 5.71 17.84 4.24
C THR A 63 6.36 17.47 5.57
N ARG A 64 5.78 17.97 6.67
CA ARG A 64 6.29 17.87 8.05
C ARG A 64 5.23 17.23 8.95
N GLU A 65 5.67 16.26 9.76
CA GLU A 65 4.82 15.56 10.73
C GLU A 65 4.40 16.50 11.88
N LEU A 66 3.24 16.26 12.49
CA LEU A 66 2.84 16.95 13.73
C LEU A 66 3.89 16.79 14.84
N GLY A 67 4.18 17.88 15.54
CA GLY A 67 5.17 17.97 16.61
C GLY A 67 6.62 18.03 16.12
N SER A 68 6.88 18.00 14.80
CA SER A 68 8.23 18.22 14.27
C SER A 68 8.62 19.69 14.35
N THR A 69 9.91 19.96 14.62
CA THR A 69 10.48 21.31 14.62
C THR A 69 11.63 21.41 13.63
N TRP A 70 11.71 22.50 12.86
CA TRP A 70 12.76 22.72 11.87
C TRP A 70 13.12 24.20 11.75
N PHE A 71 14.21 24.52 11.08
CA PHE A 71 14.55 25.90 10.70
C PHE A 71 13.93 26.25 9.35
N ALA A 72 13.36 27.45 9.23
CA ALA A 72 12.66 27.87 8.02
C ALA A 72 13.62 27.92 6.82
N ASP A 73 13.36 27.12 5.79
CA ASP A 73 14.01 27.22 4.49
C ASP A 73 13.14 28.02 3.54
N LEU A 74 13.58 29.23 3.19
CA LEU A 74 12.86 30.13 2.29
C LEU A 74 13.21 29.90 0.82
N GLY A 75 14.09 28.93 0.53
CA GLY A 75 14.59 28.66 -0.82
C GLY A 75 15.54 29.73 -1.35
N PRO A 76 16.12 29.53 -2.54
CA PRO A 76 17.01 30.50 -3.16
C PRO A 76 16.30 31.84 -3.42
N PRO A 77 16.91 33.01 -3.12
CA PRO A 77 18.31 33.21 -2.72
C PRO A 77 18.59 33.17 -1.21
N PHE A 78 17.56 33.06 -0.36
CA PHE A 78 17.69 33.28 1.09
C PHE A 78 18.16 32.04 1.87
N GLY A 79 17.82 30.84 1.41
CA GLY A 79 18.20 29.58 2.05
C GLY A 79 17.60 29.40 3.45
N VAL A 80 18.32 28.70 4.32
CA VAL A 80 17.86 28.32 5.67
C VAL A 80 18.11 29.43 6.69
N MET A 81 17.05 29.88 7.34
CA MET A 81 17.08 30.88 8.41
C MET A 81 17.16 30.20 9.78
N TYR A 82 18.39 29.97 10.27
CA TYR A 82 18.64 29.26 11.55
C TYR A 82 18.06 29.95 12.80
N CYS A 83 17.71 31.23 12.73
CA CYS A 83 17.04 31.94 13.82
C CYS A 83 15.50 31.92 13.77
N ILE A 84 14.91 31.31 12.74
CA ILE A 84 13.47 31.14 12.61
C ILE A 84 13.17 29.66 12.83
N ARG A 85 12.67 29.34 14.03
CA ARG A 85 12.28 27.98 14.38
C ARG A 85 10.79 27.80 14.10
N CYS A 86 10.49 26.85 13.23
CA CYS A 86 9.13 26.44 12.89
C CYS A 86 8.78 25.14 13.60
N GLU A 87 7.51 25.02 13.97
CA GLU A 87 6.91 23.83 14.56
C GLU A 87 5.58 23.53 13.87
N CYS A 88 5.32 22.25 13.63
CA CYS A 88 4.02 21.81 13.13
C CYS A 88 3.07 21.52 14.30
N ILE A 89 2.21 22.47 14.64
CA ILE A 89 1.31 22.36 15.78
C ILE A 89 -0.07 21.81 15.40
N PRO A 90 -0.69 20.96 16.23
CA PRO A 90 -2.07 20.53 16.05
C PRO A 90 -3.04 21.64 16.50
N ILE A 91 -3.96 22.03 15.62
CA ILE A 91 -5.04 22.97 15.95
C ILE A 91 -6.37 22.24 15.83
N GLN A 92 -7.13 22.20 16.93
CA GLN A 92 -8.47 21.64 16.92
C GLN A 92 -9.43 22.60 16.20
N LYS A 93 -10.04 22.14 15.10
CA LYS A 93 -11.15 22.82 14.42
C LYS A 93 -12.38 21.94 14.51
N LYS A 94 -13.35 22.33 15.35
CA LYS A 94 -14.49 21.49 15.74
C LYS A 94 -13.97 20.18 16.37
N ARG A 95 -14.29 19.02 15.78
CA ARG A 95 -13.82 17.71 16.24
C ARG A 95 -12.59 17.17 15.50
N ARG A 96 -12.09 17.87 14.48
CA ARG A 96 -10.95 17.39 13.66
C ARG A 96 -9.69 18.16 14.03
N ILE A 97 -8.57 17.45 14.13
CA ILE A 97 -7.23 18.06 14.27
C ILE A 97 -6.76 18.50 12.88
N VAL A 98 -6.36 19.75 12.76
CA VAL A 98 -5.74 20.31 11.54
C VAL A 98 -4.35 20.80 11.89
N ALA A 99 -3.37 20.43 11.08
CA ALA A 99 -2.00 20.88 11.29
C ALA A 99 -1.81 22.34 10.83
N ARG A 100 -1.02 23.12 11.57
CA ARG A 100 -0.60 24.48 11.19
C ARG A 100 0.88 24.67 11.49
N VAL A 101 1.60 25.24 10.53
CA VAL A 101 2.98 25.69 10.77
C VAL A 101 2.95 26.95 11.63
N GLN A 102 3.67 26.94 12.75
CA GLN A 102 3.94 28.10 13.57
C GLN A 102 5.45 28.35 13.59
N CYS A 103 5.88 29.48 13.05
CA CYS A 103 7.29 29.90 13.08
C CYS A 103 7.47 31.05 14.05
N ARG A 104 8.54 31.00 14.84
CA ARG A 104 8.94 32.07 15.78
C ARG A 104 10.42 32.39 15.63
N ASN A 105 10.78 33.64 15.92
CA ASN A 105 12.16 34.08 15.92
C ASN A 105 12.78 33.78 17.30
N ILE A 106 13.79 32.91 17.34
CA ILE A 106 14.44 32.47 18.59
C ILE A 106 15.68 33.31 18.94
N LYS A 107 16.02 34.34 18.15
CA LYS A 107 17.20 35.19 18.38
C LYS A 107 17.24 35.82 19.78
N HIS A 108 16.07 36.11 20.36
CA HIS A 108 15.95 36.69 21.70
C HIS A 108 15.87 35.64 22.81
N GLU A 109 15.76 34.35 22.47
CA GLU A 109 15.76 33.23 23.41
C GLU A 109 17.20 32.73 23.68
N CYS A 110 18.19 33.28 22.97
CA CYS A 110 19.59 32.92 23.12
C CYS A 110 20.15 33.23 24.51
N PRO A 111 20.87 32.29 25.14
CA PRO A 111 21.60 32.59 26.37
C PRO A 111 22.66 33.65 26.11
N GLU A 112 22.84 34.57 27.06
CA GLU A 112 23.90 35.57 26.98
C GLU A 112 25.26 34.88 27.11
N PRO A 113 26.22 35.13 26.20
CA PRO A 113 27.52 34.49 26.23
C PRO A 113 28.32 34.92 27.47
N THR A 114 29.00 33.94 28.09
CA THR A 114 29.79 34.10 29.33
C THR A 114 31.23 34.54 29.09
N CYS A 115 31.66 34.65 27.82
CA CYS A 115 33.02 34.97 27.40
C CYS A 115 33.09 36.27 26.58
N ASP A 116 34.29 36.87 26.56
CA ASP A 116 34.55 38.13 25.84
C ASP A 116 34.49 37.97 24.31
N GLU A 117 34.81 36.77 23.78
CA GLU A 117 34.79 36.47 22.34
C GLU A 117 33.85 35.28 22.00
N PRO A 118 32.53 35.53 21.91
CA PRO A 118 31.57 34.49 21.54
C PRO A 118 31.53 34.24 20.03
N VAL A 119 31.63 32.98 19.62
CA VAL A 119 31.70 32.55 18.21
C VAL A 119 30.35 32.03 17.72
N LEU A 120 29.95 32.40 16.50
CA LEU A 120 28.78 31.82 15.84
C LEU A 120 29.20 30.59 15.01
N LEU A 121 28.76 29.40 15.44
CA LEU A 121 29.02 28.16 14.71
C LEU A 121 28.14 28.06 13.45
N PRO A 122 28.60 27.34 12.40
CA PRO A 122 27.78 27.11 11.22
C PRO A 122 26.47 26.38 11.59
N ASN A 123 25.38 26.75 10.91
CA ASN A 123 24.04 26.18 11.09
C ASN A 123 23.41 26.39 12.49
N ARG A 124 23.78 27.46 13.20
CA ARG A 124 23.26 27.81 14.53
C ARG A 124 22.72 29.25 14.55
N CYS A 125 21.84 29.55 15.50
CA CYS A 125 21.36 30.92 15.74
C CYS A 125 22.13 31.64 16.85
N CYS A 126 22.37 30.99 18.00
CA CYS A 126 23.10 31.58 19.12
C CYS A 126 24.62 31.44 18.99
N LYS A 127 25.31 32.39 19.60
CA LYS A 127 26.77 32.35 19.76
C LYS A 127 27.13 31.48 20.96
N THR A 128 28.24 30.74 20.85
CA THR A 128 28.74 29.82 21.88
C THR A 128 30.16 30.20 22.29
N CYS A 129 30.50 29.98 23.55
CA CYS A 129 31.85 30.18 24.07
C CYS A 129 32.70 28.90 23.90
N PRO A 130 34.00 29.02 23.59
CA PRO A 130 34.88 27.85 23.49
C PRO A 130 34.98 27.11 24.83
N GLY A 131 34.46 25.87 24.90
CA GLY A 131 34.54 25.00 26.09
C GLY A 131 33.25 24.79 26.87
N ASP A 132 32.16 25.50 26.54
CA ASP A 132 30.85 25.28 27.15
C ASP A 132 30.09 24.11 26.48
N SER A 133 29.50 23.23 27.28
CA SER A 133 28.69 22.11 26.78
C SER A 133 27.31 22.58 26.31
N ASP A 134 26.97 22.30 25.05
CA ASP A 134 25.76 22.69 24.27
C ASP A 134 24.38 22.29 24.85
N ALA A 135 24.31 21.76 26.08
CA ALA A 135 23.15 21.01 26.57
C ALA A 135 21.86 21.83 26.81
N HIS A 136 21.91 23.17 26.80
CA HIS A 136 20.77 24.05 27.13
C HIS A 136 20.50 25.17 26.10
N SER A 137 21.04 25.09 24.87
CA SER A 137 20.80 26.10 23.82
C SER A 137 19.49 25.84 23.04
N PRO A 138 18.63 26.86 22.83
CA PRO A 138 17.34 26.71 22.13
C PRO A 138 17.46 26.48 20.61
N ASP A 139 18.65 26.69 20.03
CA ASP A 139 18.95 26.46 18.59
C ASP A 139 19.66 25.13 18.34
N VAL A 140 19.86 24.32 19.37
CA VAL A 140 20.06 22.90 19.16
C VAL A 140 18.67 22.30 18.95
N VAL A 141 18.29 22.10 17.68
CA VAL A 141 17.15 21.22 17.38
C VAL A 141 17.55 19.85 17.88
N GLN A 142 16.96 19.40 18.99
CA GLN A 142 17.08 18.03 19.50
C GLN A 142 16.34 17.08 18.52
N ASP A 143 16.83 16.98 17.28
CA ASP A 143 16.38 15.97 16.33
C ASP A 143 17.21 14.68 16.41
N VAL A 144 18.16 14.62 17.36
CA VAL A 144 18.78 13.35 17.75
C VAL A 144 18.13 12.90 19.06
N ALA A 145 16.93 12.32 18.93
CA ALA A 145 16.61 11.23 19.83
C ALA A 145 17.77 10.22 19.75
N PRO A 146 18.25 9.65 20.86
CA PRO A 146 19.39 8.73 20.84
C PRO A 146 19.16 7.67 19.77
N THR A 147 20.11 7.56 18.83
CA THR A 147 20.17 6.58 17.74
C THR A 147 20.41 5.15 18.25
N VAL A 148 19.93 4.84 19.45
CA VAL A 148 20.05 3.53 20.06
C VAL A 148 18.64 3.14 20.52
N SER A 149 18.07 2.14 19.84
CA SER A 149 16.86 1.36 20.17
C SER A 149 15.48 1.73 19.59
N ALA A 150 15.27 2.73 18.73
CA ALA A 150 13.94 2.93 18.11
C ALA A 150 13.48 1.71 17.27
N GLU A 151 14.42 1.06 16.58
CA GLU A 151 14.18 -0.19 15.84
C GLU A 151 14.04 -1.43 16.75
N GLU A 152 14.47 -1.34 18.02
CA GLU A 152 14.36 -2.42 19.02
C GLU A 152 13.10 -2.25 19.89
N GLU A 153 12.68 -1.02 20.21
CA GLU A 153 11.42 -0.72 20.90
C GLU A 153 10.19 -1.04 20.03
N ASP A 154 10.29 -0.86 18.70
CA ASP A 154 9.24 -1.20 17.73
C ASP A 154 8.94 -2.72 17.70
N LYS A 155 9.88 -3.57 18.16
CA LYS A 155 9.67 -5.03 18.23
C LYS A 155 8.74 -5.44 19.37
N ASN A 156 8.63 -4.65 20.44
CA ASN A 156 7.92 -5.05 21.66
C ASN A 156 6.41 -4.78 21.62
N TRP A 157 5.90 -3.95 20.70
CA TRP A 157 4.49 -3.55 20.66
C TRP A 157 3.91 -3.62 19.24
N LYS A 158 4.14 -4.74 18.57
CA LYS A 158 3.75 -4.92 17.16
C LYS A 158 2.25 -5.12 16.95
N HIS A 159 1.55 -5.75 17.90
CA HIS A 159 0.19 -6.24 17.69
C HIS A 159 -0.81 -5.69 18.72
N PHE A 160 -1.91 -5.16 18.21
CA PHE A 160 -3.03 -4.64 19.00
C PHE A 160 -4.35 -5.24 18.50
N ALA A 161 -5.35 -5.27 19.38
CA ALA A 161 -6.70 -5.68 19.05
C ALA A 161 -7.73 -4.71 19.64
N ALA A 162 -8.90 -4.66 19.04
CA ALA A 162 -10.07 -3.98 19.60
C ALA A 162 -11.32 -4.83 19.36
N LEU A 163 -12.14 -4.98 20.39
CA LEU A 163 -13.52 -5.44 20.27
C LEU A 163 -14.42 -4.20 20.14
N LEU A 164 -15.22 -4.14 19.09
CA LEU A 164 -16.17 -3.06 18.85
C LEU A 164 -17.58 -3.61 18.97
N SER A 165 -18.29 -3.23 20.02
CA SER A 165 -19.69 -3.61 20.25
C SER A 165 -20.50 -2.43 20.80
N GLY A 166 -21.82 -2.57 20.86
CA GLY A 166 -22.67 -1.53 21.46
C GLY A 166 -22.30 -1.24 22.93
N ARG A 167 -21.86 -2.26 23.69
CA ARG A 167 -21.46 -2.10 25.09
C ARG A 167 -20.13 -1.36 25.27
N THR A 168 -19.12 -1.65 24.44
CA THR A 168 -17.86 -0.90 24.47
C THR A 168 -18.08 0.57 24.09
N SER A 169 -18.99 0.82 23.15
CA SER A 169 -19.33 2.17 22.67
C SER A 169 -19.98 3.05 23.75
N ARG A 170 -20.97 2.51 24.48
CA ARG A 170 -21.70 3.25 25.53
C ARG A 170 -20.78 3.68 26.67
N LEU A 171 -19.88 2.79 27.09
CA LEU A 171 -18.97 3.10 28.18
C LEU A 171 -17.94 4.16 27.80
N LEU A 172 -17.35 4.05 26.60
CA LEU A 172 -16.41 5.06 26.12
C LEU A 172 -17.09 6.43 26.00
N ALA A 173 -18.37 6.48 25.61
CA ALA A 173 -19.15 7.71 25.64
C ALA A 173 -19.29 8.31 27.05
N HIS A 174 -19.50 7.48 28.09
CA HIS A 174 -19.54 7.95 29.48
C HIS A 174 -18.17 8.44 29.98
N ALA A 175 -17.07 7.77 29.59
CA ALA A 175 -15.72 8.19 29.94
C ALA A 175 -15.36 9.56 29.32
N VAL A 176 -15.76 9.80 28.07
CA VAL A 176 -15.56 11.08 27.36
C VAL A 176 -16.39 12.20 28.01
N GLN A 177 -17.63 11.93 28.42
CA GLN A 177 -18.49 12.92 29.09
C GLN A 177 -18.01 13.30 30.49
N GLY A 178 -17.34 12.38 31.22
CA GLY A 178 -16.77 12.64 32.55
C GLY A 178 -15.53 13.55 32.54
N ALA A 179 -14.86 13.72 31.40
CA ALA A 179 -13.62 14.48 31.26
C ALA A 179 -13.81 15.99 30.96
N GLY A 180 -15.01 16.54 31.18
CA GLY A 180 -15.28 17.99 31.06
C GLY A 180 -15.73 18.47 29.68
N ALA A 181 -16.00 17.57 28.73
CA ALA A 181 -16.63 17.92 27.45
C ALA A 181 -18.14 18.19 27.63
N GLN A 182 -18.48 19.37 28.16
CA GLN A 182 -19.87 19.83 28.21
C GLN A 182 -20.39 20.11 26.79
N GLY A 183 -21.24 19.21 26.28
CA GLY A 183 -22.15 19.48 25.16
C GLY A 183 -21.73 18.89 23.82
N LEU A 184 -22.70 18.21 23.17
CA LEU A 184 -22.81 17.83 21.75
C LEU A 184 -22.51 16.38 21.32
N VAL A 185 -22.08 15.45 22.18
CA VAL A 185 -21.91 14.04 21.75
C VAL A 185 -23.17 13.24 22.09
N ALA A 186 -24.08 13.09 21.11
CA ALA A 186 -25.14 12.09 21.21
C ALA A 186 -24.50 10.71 21.43
N PRO A 187 -25.06 9.87 22.32
CA PRO A 187 -24.53 8.52 22.54
C PRO A 187 -24.51 7.75 21.21
N PRO A 188 -23.45 6.97 20.94
CA PRO A 188 -23.33 6.22 19.71
C PRO A 188 -24.56 5.33 19.52
N ARG A 189 -25.24 5.50 18.38
CA ARG A 189 -26.43 4.71 18.04
C ARG A 189 -25.95 3.38 17.47
N ASN A 190 -26.51 2.29 17.96
CA ASN A 190 -26.25 0.95 17.40
C ASN A 190 -27.57 0.20 17.27
N ALA A 191 -28.46 0.71 16.41
CA ALA A 191 -29.75 0.08 16.16
C ALA A 191 -29.56 -1.26 15.43
N GLY A 192 -28.55 -1.37 14.58
CA GLY A 192 -28.24 -2.59 13.83
C GLY A 192 -27.60 -3.73 14.63
N ASN A 193 -27.31 -3.57 15.93
CA ASN A 193 -26.51 -4.51 16.74
C ASN A 193 -25.21 -4.93 16.03
N HIS A 194 -24.50 -3.96 15.46
CA HIS A 194 -23.21 -4.20 14.82
C HIS A 194 -22.18 -4.61 15.86
N VAL A 195 -21.37 -5.58 15.49
CA VAL A 195 -20.21 -6.07 16.26
C VAL A 195 -19.07 -6.26 15.27
N ALA A 196 -17.86 -5.88 15.69
CA ALA A 196 -16.66 -6.08 14.90
C ALA A 196 -15.48 -6.44 15.80
N THR A 197 -14.50 -7.13 15.23
CA THR A 197 -13.19 -7.31 15.83
C THR A 197 -12.15 -6.70 14.89
N ALA A 198 -11.24 -5.92 15.44
CA ALA A 198 -10.20 -5.24 14.67
C ALA A 198 -8.83 -5.66 15.18
N ARG A 199 -7.91 -5.96 14.25
CA ARG A 199 -6.49 -6.20 14.51
C ARG A 199 -5.68 -5.06 13.95
N PHE A 200 -4.69 -4.63 14.71
CA PHE A 200 -3.77 -3.60 14.28
C PHE A 200 -2.34 -4.10 14.37
N THR A 201 -1.57 -3.89 13.30
CA THR A 201 -0.14 -4.19 13.26
C THR A 201 0.61 -2.90 13.02
N PHE A 202 1.49 -2.55 13.95
CA PHE A 202 2.37 -1.40 13.79
C PHE A 202 3.66 -1.83 13.09
N HIS A 203 3.99 -1.18 11.97
CA HIS A 203 5.20 -1.44 11.20
C HIS A 203 5.65 -0.19 10.44
N ARG A 204 6.92 0.21 10.56
CA ARG A 204 7.53 1.37 9.86
C ARG A 204 6.67 2.64 9.97
N LYS A 205 6.36 3.09 11.20
CA LYS A 205 5.51 4.26 11.49
C LYS A 205 4.09 4.23 10.86
N SER A 206 3.64 3.05 10.41
CA SER A 206 2.32 2.86 9.81
C SER A 206 1.52 1.84 10.62
N LEU A 207 0.23 2.08 10.78
CA LEU A 207 -0.69 1.24 11.53
C LEU A 207 -1.62 0.55 10.54
N TYR A 208 -1.34 -0.71 10.25
CA TYR A 208 -2.17 -1.55 9.40
C TYR A 208 -3.36 -2.03 10.23
N TYR A 209 -4.57 -1.89 9.72
CA TYR A 209 -5.77 -2.37 10.38
C TYR A 209 -6.46 -3.45 9.56
N SER A 210 -7.09 -4.38 10.26
CA SER A 210 -7.86 -5.47 9.68
C SER A 210 -9.11 -5.66 10.51
N VAL A 211 -10.27 -5.39 9.91
CA VAL A 211 -11.56 -5.40 10.59
C VAL A 211 -12.40 -6.55 10.05
N LEU A 212 -12.86 -7.40 10.94
CA LEU A 212 -13.80 -8.47 10.65
C LEU A 212 -15.17 -8.08 11.23
N THR A 213 -16.16 -7.96 10.36
CA THR A 213 -17.53 -7.59 10.73
C THR A 213 -18.54 -8.17 9.74
N PRO A 214 -19.77 -8.53 10.17
CA PRO A 214 -20.76 -9.15 9.28
C PRO A 214 -21.28 -8.19 8.21
N ARG A 215 -21.28 -6.88 8.51
CA ARG A 215 -21.75 -5.83 7.60
C ARG A 215 -20.63 -4.82 7.37
N ARG A 216 -20.34 -4.54 6.11
CA ARG A 216 -19.26 -3.62 5.73
C ARG A 216 -19.59 -2.17 6.17
N PRO A 217 -18.71 -1.50 6.93
CA PRO A 217 -18.88 -0.10 7.32
C PRO A 217 -18.55 0.85 6.16
N ARG A 218 -19.05 2.10 6.25
CA ARG A 218 -18.79 3.19 5.29
C ARG A 218 -17.45 3.89 5.53
N ALA A 219 -17.00 3.92 6.79
CA ALA A 219 -15.78 4.61 7.19
C ALA A 219 -15.25 4.09 8.52
N ILE A 220 -13.96 4.31 8.75
CA ILE A 220 -13.26 4.08 10.01
C ILE A 220 -12.69 5.40 10.52
N GLN A 221 -12.83 5.65 11.82
CA GLN A 221 -12.31 6.84 12.50
C GLN A 221 -11.37 6.43 13.64
N PHE A 222 -10.22 7.07 13.70
CA PHE A 222 -9.30 7.01 14.84
C PHE A 222 -9.54 8.24 15.72
N VAL A 223 -9.77 8.01 17.00
CA VAL A 223 -10.21 9.04 17.95
C VAL A 223 -9.35 8.94 19.22
N ASP A 224 -9.07 10.08 19.85
CA ASP A 224 -8.47 10.12 21.19
C ASP A 224 -9.51 9.82 22.30
N ARG A 225 -9.10 9.86 23.58
CA ARG A 225 -10.04 9.66 24.71
C ARG A 225 -10.93 10.88 24.96
N GLU A 226 -10.55 12.02 24.41
CA GLU A 226 -11.23 13.30 24.53
C GLU A 226 -12.33 13.46 23.46
N GLY A 227 -12.39 12.58 22.46
CA GLY A 227 -13.37 12.57 21.38
C GLY A 227 -12.96 13.33 20.12
N SER A 228 -11.70 13.75 20.01
CA SER A 228 -11.13 14.37 18.81
C SER A 228 -10.81 13.33 17.75
N ILE A 229 -11.26 13.57 16.53
CA ILE A 229 -10.96 12.76 15.35
C ILE A 229 -9.53 13.07 14.91
N LEU A 230 -8.67 12.06 15.05
CA LEU A 230 -7.27 12.09 14.64
C LEU A 230 -7.13 11.80 13.14
N GLU A 231 -7.88 10.81 12.65
CA GLU A 231 -7.87 10.37 11.26
C GLU A 231 -9.24 9.75 10.90
N GLU A 232 -9.69 9.94 9.65
CA GLU A 232 -10.91 9.35 9.12
C GLU A 232 -10.67 8.86 7.70
N GLN A 233 -10.95 7.59 7.46
CA GLN A 233 -10.77 6.95 6.15
C GLN A 233 -12.09 6.37 5.66
N ALA A 234 -12.44 6.69 4.41
CA ALA A 234 -13.62 6.13 3.76
C ALA A 234 -13.35 4.68 3.33
N ILE A 235 -14.36 3.81 3.47
CA ILE A 235 -14.28 2.40 3.09
C ILE A 235 -15.16 2.22 1.84
N PRO A 236 -14.57 1.97 0.65
CA PRO A 236 -15.32 1.93 -0.61
C PRO A 236 -16.31 0.78 -0.64
N ALA A 237 -17.61 1.00 -0.86
CA ALA A 237 -18.67 -0.01 -0.67
C ALA A 237 -18.49 -1.35 -1.42
N ALA A 238 -17.90 -1.36 -2.61
CA ALA A 238 -17.75 -2.57 -3.44
C ALA A 238 -16.67 -3.56 -2.94
N GLY A 239 -15.68 -3.08 -2.18
CA GLY A 239 -14.55 -3.89 -1.72
C GLY A 239 -13.64 -4.36 -2.86
N SER A 240 -12.40 -4.72 -2.53
CA SER A 240 -11.49 -5.35 -3.49
C SER A 240 -11.80 -6.84 -3.67
N ALA A 241 -11.15 -7.48 -4.64
CA ALA A 241 -11.22 -8.92 -4.81
C ALA A 241 -10.76 -9.67 -3.54
N TYR A 242 -9.67 -9.22 -2.91
CA TYR A 242 -9.16 -9.78 -1.67
C TYR A 242 -10.14 -9.61 -0.50
N GLN A 243 -10.64 -8.40 -0.28
CA GLN A 243 -11.58 -8.10 0.81
C GLN A 243 -12.88 -8.91 0.67
N ASN A 244 -13.37 -9.09 -0.56
CA ASN A 244 -14.58 -9.87 -0.82
C ASN A 244 -14.35 -11.38 -0.60
N ALA A 245 -13.20 -11.92 -1.03
CA ALA A 245 -12.84 -13.31 -0.81
C ALA A 245 -12.62 -13.65 0.67
N THR A 246 -11.99 -12.74 1.42
CA THR A 246 -11.66 -12.95 2.85
C THR A 246 -12.76 -12.49 3.81
N GLY A 247 -13.63 -11.58 3.39
CA GLY A 247 -14.65 -10.94 4.25
C GLY A 247 -14.08 -9.95 5.25
N LYS A 248 -12.85 -9.51 5.04
CA LYS A 248 -12.15 -8.56 5.92
C LYS A 248 -12.14 -7.19 5.27
N VAL A 249 -12.16 -6.16 6.09
CA VAL A 249 -11.87 -4.78 5.66
C VAL A 249 -10.44 -4.47 6.06
N CYS A 250 -9.63 -4.07 5.09
CA CYS A 250 -8.20 -3.86 5.26
C CYS A 250 -7.86 -2.41 4.91
N GLY A 251 -6.84 -1.87 5.56
CA GLY A 251 -6.29 -0.57 5.20
C GLY A 251 -5.14 -0.19 6.13
N VAL A 252 -4.63 1.02 5.97
CA VAL A 252 -3.46 1.48 6.70
C VAL A 252 -3.56 2.97 7.00
N TRP A 253 -3.19 3.33 8.22
CA TRP A 253 -2.88 4.70 8.58
C TRP A 253 -1.37 4.89 8.45
N ARG A 254 -0.92 5.63 7.42
CA ARG A 254 0.50 5.91 7.18
C ARG A 254 0.96 7.13 7.99
N ARG A 255 2.28 7.22 8.19
CA ARG A 255 2.95 8.41 8.77
C ARG A 255 2.37 8.83 10.13
N LEU A 256 2.18 7.87 11.05
CA LEU A 256 1.71 8.19 12.41
C LEU A 256 2.69 9.14 13.08
N SER A 257 2.23 10.29 13.54
CA SER A 257 3.04 11.26 14.29
C SER A 257 3.57 10.70 15.62
N ARG A 258 4.56 11.36 16.22
CA ARG A 258 5.09 10.96 17.54
C ARG A 258 4.02 10.90 18.62
N ASP A 259 3.10 11.87 18.62
CA ASP A 259 2.02 11.95 19.60
C ASP A 259 1.01 10.81 19.43
N TYR A 260 0.67 10.44 18.19
CA TYR A 260 -0.26 9.34 17.93
C TYR A 260 0.37 7.98 18.27
N ARG A 261 1.67 7.80 18.01
CA ARG A 261 2.43 6.62 18.47
C ARG A 261 2.44 6.51 20.00
N ARG A 262 2.50 7.64 20.71
CA ARG A 262 2.39 7.69 22.18
C ARG A 262 0.99 7.27 22.64
N LEU A 263 -0.08 7.77 22.02
CA LEU A 263 -1.46 7.36 22.34
C LEU A 263 -1.68 5.86 22.12
N LEU A 264 -1.13 5.30 21.05
CA LEU A 264 -1.18 3.86 20.78
C LEU A 264 -0.44 3.05 21.86
N ARG A 265 0.74 3.52 22.28
CA ARG A 265 1.56 2.88 23.33
C ARG A 265 0.88 2.91 24.70
N GLU A 266 0.17 4.00 25.00
CA GLU A 266 -0.58 4.20 26.25
C GLU A 266 -1.98 3.56 26.24
N GLU A 267 -2.39 2.87 25.17
CA GLU A 267 -3.74 2.29 24.99
C GLU A 267 -4.86 3.34 25.15
N ARG A 268 -4.59 4.55 24.65
CA ARG A 268 -5.51 5.69 24.66
C ARG A 268 -6.12 5.97 23.28
N LEU A 269 -5.73 5.21 22.27
CA LEU A 269 -6.31 5.29 20.94
C LEU A 269 -7.64 4.51 20.89
N LEU A 270 -8.69 5.16 20.42
CA LEU A 270 -10.00 4.55 20.17
C LEU A 270 -10.24 4.44 18.67
N VAL A 271 -11.00 3.41 18.27
CA VAL A 271 -11.40 3.21 16.87
C VAL A 271 -12.91 3.12 16.80
N THR A 272 -13.50 3.87 15.88
CA THR A 272 -14.94 3.89 15.62
C THR A 272 -15.22 3.46 14.19
N LEU A 273 -16.15 2.53 14.01
CA LEU A 273 -16.68 2.14 12.71
C LEU A 273 -18.04 2.81 12.50
N LEU A 274 -18.27 3.28 11.28
CA LEU A 274 -19.47 4.00 10.89
C LEU A 274 -20.25 3.22 9.84
N TRP A 275 -21.57 3.13 9.98
CA TRP A 275 -22.49 2.58 8.97
C TRP A 275 -23.48 3.65 8.51
N ASP A 276 -24.26 3.31 7.49
CA ASP A 276 -25.41 4.09 7.06
C ASP A 276 -26.48 4.09 8.18
N ASN A 277 -27.24 5.18 8.30
CA ASN A 277 -28.20 5.47 9.39
C ASN A 277 -27.60 5.98 10.71
N GLU A 278 -26.39 6.55 10.68
CA GLU A 278 -25.70 7.10 11.87
C GLU A 278 -25.40 6.05 12.95
N ASP A 279 -25.41 4.77 12.57
CA ASP A 279 -24.97 3.68 13.44
C ASP A 279 -23.44 3.71 13.57
N SER A 280 -22.95 3.61 14.79
CA SER A 280 -21.53 3.57 15.09
C SER A 280 -21.21 2.62 16.24
N VAL A 281 -20.06 1.94 16.13
CA VAL A 281 -19.47 1.21 17.25
C VAL A 281 -18.03 1.59 17.47
N THR A 282 -17.66 1.77 18.73
CA THR A 282 -16.33 2.19 19.18
C THR A 282 -15.70 1.12 20.07
N GLY A 283 -14.40 0.89 19.90
CA GLY A 283 -13.59 0.03 20.75
C GLY A 283 -12.25 0.68 21.09
N SER A 284 -11.66 0.26 22.21
CA SER A 284 -10.31 0.69 22.63
C SER A 284 -9.26 -0.17 21.95
N VAL A 285 -8.21 0.44 21.43
CA VAL A 285 -7.05 -0.28 20.86
C VAL A 285 -6.13 -0.70 22.00
N GLN A 286 -6.06 -2.01 22.26
CA GLN A 286 -5.32 -2.59 23.37
C GLN A 286 -4.24 -3.53 22.87
N ARG A 287 -3.14 -3.67 23.62
CA ARG A 287 -2.04 -4.59 23.27
C ARG A 287 -2.51 -6.03 23.41
N ALA A 288 -2.25 -6.84 22.39
CA ALA A 288 -2.70 -8.24 22.36
C ALA A 288 -1.52 -9.18 22.09
N ARG A 289 -0.95 -9.76 23.15
CA ARG A 289 0.23 -10.64 23.04
C ARG A 289 -0.06 -11.96 22.33
N SER A 290 -1.28 -12.49 22.47
CA SER A 290 -1.73 -13.73 21.83
C SER A 290 -1.82 -13.65 20.31
N LEU A 291 -1.77 -12.44 19.73
CA LEU A 291 -1.82 -12.25 18.28
C LEU A 291 -0.59 -12.75 17.53
N GLY A 292 0.56 -12.87 18.20
CA GLY A 292 1.77 -13.40 17.58
C GLY A 292 1.65 -14.86 17.14
N SER A 293 0.76 -15.63 17.76
CA SER A 293 0.50 -17.04 17.45
C SER A 293 -0.90 -17.28 16.86
N GLU A 294 -1.60 -16.21 16.43
CA GLU A 294 -2.94 -16.33 15.85
C GLU A 294 -2.88 -17.05 14.49
N LEU A 295 -3.60 -18.17 14.37
CA LEU A 295 -3.77 -18.89 13.10
C LEU A 295 -5.22 -18.79 12.60
N LEU A 296 -6.16 -18.77 13.54
CA LEU A 296 -7.59 -18.69 13.29
C LEU A 296 -8.22 -17.67 14.25
N SER A 297 -9.37 -17.11 13.88
CA SER A 297 -10.13 -16.17 14.71
C SER A 297 -11.61 -16.48 14.65
N ALA A 298 -12.36 -16.03 15.66
CA ALA A 298 -13.83 -16.05 15.61
C ALA A 298 -14.40 -14.71 16.08
N LEU A 299 -15.42 -14.22 15.37
CA LEU A 299 -16.25 -13.10 15.81
C LEU A 299 -17.52 -13.68 16.45
N LEU A 300 -17.68 -13.46 17.75
CA LEU A 300 -18.78 -14.02 18.53
C LEU A 300 -19.94 -13.02 18.59
N LEU A 301 -21.10 -13.45 18.10
CA LEU A 301 -22.32 -12.68 18.04
C LEU A 301 -23.38 -13.27 18.98
N PRO A 302 -24.35 -12.47 19.46
CA PRO A 302 -25.49 -12.97 20.23
C PRO A 302 -26.19 -14.16 19.57
N HIS A 303 -26.29 -15.27 20.29
CA HIS A 303 -26.93 -16.49 19.80
C HIS A 303 -28.45 -16.32 19.74
N GLY A 304 -29.10 -16.73 18.64
CA GLY A 304 -30.55 -16.93 18.60
C GLY A 304 -31.48 -15.72 18.42
N HIS A 305 -30.98 -14.49 18.20
CA HIS A 305 -31.84 -13.33 17.91
C HIS A 305 -31.47 -12.61 16.61
N PRO A 306 -32.14 -12.91 15.47
CA PRO A 306 -32.11 -12.05 14.30
C PRO A 306 -32.94 -10.79 14.59
N HIS A 307 -32.28 -9.64 14.64
CA HIS A 307 -32.85 -8.29 14.45
C HIS A 307 -34.14 -7.92 15.22
N GLY A 308 -34.43 -8.55 16.35
CA GLY A 308 -35.61 -8.26 17.16
C GLY A 308 -35.55 -6.86 17.79
N HIS A 309 -36.37 -5.94 17.28
CA HIS A 309 -36.72 -4.68 17.93
C HIS A 309 -37.43 -4.98 19.26
N GLY A 310 -36.68 -5.03 20.35
CA GLY A 310 -37.25 -5.18 21.68
C GLY A 310 -36.28 -4.69 22.74
N GLU A 311 -36.70 -3.69 23.52
CA GLU A 311 -35.95 -3.08 24.63
C GLU A 311 -35.57 -4.06 25.77
N GLN A 312 -35.88 -5.36 25.63
CA GLN A 312 -35.63 -6.39 26.64
C GLN A 312 -34.67 -7.51 26.18
N ASN A 313 -33.87 -7.32 25.12
CA ASN A 313 -32.82 -8.28 24.80
C ASN A 313 -31.62 -8.10 25.76
N PRO A 314 -31.34 -9.04 26.68
CA PRO A 314 -30.21 -8.92 27.62
C PRO A 314 -28.86 -8.90 26.89
N LEU A 315 -28.77 -9.43 25.67
CA LEU A 315 -27.57 -9.43 24.83
C LEU A 315 -27.48 -8.22 23.89
N ALA A 316 -28.33 -7.20 24.05
CA ALA A 316 -28.25 -5.98 23.23
C ALA A 316 -26.85 -5.34 23.32
N GLY A 317 -26.22 -5.12 22.16
CA GLY A 317 -24.87 -4.59 22.04
C GLY A 317 -23.75 -5.50 22.57
N ALA A 318 -24.03 -6.76 22.91
CA ALA A 318 -23.03 -7.75 23.31
C ALA A 318 -22.23 -8.26 22.12
N GLY A 319 -20.99 -8.67 22.37
CA GLY A 319 -20.13 -9.27 21.36
C GLY A 319 -18.85 -9.84 21.96
N GLY A 320 -18.13 -10.59 21.15
CA GLY A 320 -16.82 -11.10 21.53
C GLY A 320 -15.93 -11.41 20.35
N THR A 321 -14.66 -11.63 20.63
CA THR A 321 -13.64 -12.06 19.68
C THR A 321 -12.82 -13.19 20.29
N ALA A 322 -12.42 -14.14 19.46
CA ALA A 322 -11.54 -15.24 19.85
C ALA A 322 -10.28 -15.23 18.98
N VAL A 323 -9.14 -15.46 19.63
CA VAL A 323 -7.85 -15.78 19.01
C VAL A 323 -7.63 -17.27 19.22
N VAL A 324 -7.41 -18.01 18.14
CA VAL A 324 -7.20 -19.45 18.19
C VAL A 324 -5.82 -19.77 17.62
N SER A 325 -4.99 -20.38 18.45
CA SER A 325 -3.71 -20.97 18.08
C SER A 325 -3.80 -22.49 18.15
N ILE A 326 -3.06 -23.17 17.29
CA ILE A 326 -2.99 -24.62 17.24
C ILE A 326 -1.53 -25.03 17.39
N SER A 327 -1.32 -26.24 17.91
CA SER A 327 -0.01 -26.89 17.93
C SER A 327 -0.18 -28.26 17.30
N SER A 328 0.24 -28.43 16.05
CA SER A 328 0.11 -29.70 15.32
C SER A 328 1.35 -30.60 15.37
N SER A 329 2.51 -30.03 15.70
CA SER A 329 3.82 -30.70 15.67
C SER A 329 4.23 -31.37 16.99
N GLY A 330 3.49 -31.13 18.08
CA GLY A 330 3.75 -31.72 19.39
C GLY A 330 3.32 -33.19 19.49
N PRO A 331 3.74 -33.90 20.56
CA PRO A 331 3.38 -35.30 20.79
C PRO A 331 1.86 -35.51 20.97
N ALA A 332 1.14 -34.47 21.41
CA ALA A 332 -0.32 -34.42 21.42
C ALA A 332 -0.78 -33.13 20.73
N PRO A 333 -1.68 -33.19 19.73
CA PRO A 333 -2.24 -32.00 19.12
C PRO A 333 -3.07 -31.22 20.15
N SER A 334 -2.95 -29.90 20.15
CA SER A 334 -3.67 -29.04 21.08
C SER A 334 -4.14 -27.75 20.44
N VAL A 335 -5.16 -27.15 21.05
CA VAL A 335 -5.73 -25.86 20.68
C VAL A 335 -5.69 -24.96 21.90
N HIS A 336 -5.27 -23.71 21.70
CA HIS A 336 -5.31 -22.65 22.70
C HIS A 336 -6.22 -21.53 22.19
N ILE A 337 -7.26 -21.21 22.96
CA ILE A 337 -8.29 -20.23 22.64
C ILE A 337 -8.20 -19.10 23.65
N ALA A 338 -7.88 -17.89 23.20
CA ALA A 338 -8.00 -16.67 24.01
C ALA A 338 -9.25 -15.90 23.59
N LEU A 339 -10.11 -15.59 24.55
CA LEU A 339 -11.42 -15.00 24.38
C LEU A 339 -11.46 -13.60 24.99
N LEU A 340 -12.09 -12.68 24.27
CA LEU A 340 -12.39 -11.34 24.76
C LEU A 340 -13.86 -11.05 24.46
N PHE A 341 -14.69 -10.89 25.48
CA PHE A 341 -16.15 -10.81 25.29
C PHE A 341 -16.85 -9.95 26.33
N ASN A 342 -18.06 -9.52 25.99
CA ASN A 342 -18.99 -8.87 26.89
C ASN A 342 -20.42 -9.32 26.59
N GLY A 343 -21.36 -9.13 27.51
CA GLY A 343 -22.75 -9.49 27.24
C GLY A 343 -23.36 -10.52 28.15
N ILE A 344 -22.59 -11.54 28.49
CA ILE A 344 -23.12 -12.84 28.98
C ILE A 344 -23.35 -12.89 30.50
N PHE A 345 -23.12 -11.79 31.20
CA PHE A 345 -23.31 -11.67 32.65
C PHE A 345 -24.54 -10.82 32.94
N SER A 346 -25.31 -11.23 33.93
CA SER A 346 -26.42 -10.47 34.50
C SER A 346 -25.93 -9.56 35.63
N PRO A 347 -26.68 -8.51 36.01
CA PRO A 347 -26.31 -7.64 37.14
C PRO A 347 -26.17 -8.35 38.49
N GLN A 348 -26.70 -9.57 38.62
CA GLN A 348 -26.61 -10.38 39.84
C GLN A 348 -25.33 -11.22 39.89
N ASP A 349 -24.58 -11.31 38.79
CA ASP A 349 -23.37 -12.12 38.68
C ASP A 349 -22.15 -11.26 39.10
N VAL A 350 -21.78 -11.33 40.39
CA VAL A 350 -20.81 -10.39 41.00
C VAL A 350 -19.39 -10.96 41.15
N LEU A 351 -19.24 -12.25 41.49
CA LEU A 351 -17.95 -12.90 41.76
C LEU A 351 -17.95 -14.38 41.33
N ASP A 352 -16.80 -14.87 40.87
CA ASP A 352 -16.53 -16.28 40.52
C ASP A 352 -17.59 -16.95 39.64
N VAL A 353 -17.94 -16.30 38.54
CA VAL A 353 -19.07 -16.73 37.70
C VAL A 353 -18.60 -17.78 36.69
N PRO A 354 -19.24 -18.96 36.65
CA PRO A 354 -18.85 -20.00 35.71
C PRO A 354 -19.37 -19.72 34.28
N VAL A 355 -18.48 -19.89 33.30
CA VAL A 355 -18.71 -19.68 31.87
C VAL A 355 -18.31 -20.96 31.14
N SER A 356 -19.21 -21.48 30.30
CA SER A 356 -18.93 -22.65 29.45
C SER A 356 -18.40 -22.19 28.08
N VAL A 357 -17.26 -22.71 27.67
CA VAL A 357 -16.68 -22.53 26.34
C VAL A 357 -16.80 -23.85 25.58
N ARG A 358 -17.53 -23.84 24.46
CA ARG A 358 -17.82 -25.02 23.65
C ARG A 358 -17.33 -24.83 22.22
N LEU A 359 -16.70 -25.85 21.67
CA LEU A 359 -16.32 -25.93 20.26
C LEU A 359 -17.03 -27.12 19.64
N GLU A 360 -17.95 -26.85 18.71
CA GLU A 360 -18.82 -27.85 18.11
C GLU A 360 -18.94 -27.66 16.61
N THR A 361 -19.32 -28.71 15.89
CA THR A 361 -19.69 -28.61 14.48
C THR A 361 -21.00 -27.82 14.33
N ALA A 362 -21.18 -27.14 13.19
CA ALA A 362 -22.39 -26.34 12.95
C ALA A 362 -23.71 -27.12 13.12
N ASP A 363 -23.69 -28.42 12.82
CA ASP A 363 -24.85 -29.31 12.94
C ASP A 363 -25.04 -29.87 14.36
N GLY A 364 -24.14 -29.55 15.30
CA GLY A 364 -24.14 -30.11 16.67
C GLY A 364 -23.82 -31.60 16.75
N SER A 365 -23.48 -32.25 15.63
CA SER A 365 -23.26 -33.71 15.55
C SER A 365 -22.00 -34.18 16.27
N ARG A 366 -20.99 -33.31 16.33
CA ARG A 366 -19.69 -33.57 16.95
C ARG A 366 -19.27 -32.38 17.80
N GLN A 367 -19.07 -32.64 19.09
CA GLN A 367 -18.50 -31.73 20.07
C GLN A 367 -17.00 -32.03 20.22
N VAL A 368 -16.17 -31.01 20.01
CA VAL A 368 -14.70 -31.12 20.05
C VAL A 368 -14.18 -30.77 21.44
N LEU A 369 -14.77 -29.75 22.08
CA LEU A 369 -14.34 -29.24 23.37
C LEU A 369 -15.54 -28.68 24.14
N GLU A 370 -15.57 -28.92 25.45
CA GLU A 370 -16.42 -28.19 26.40
C GLU A 370 -15.66 -28.02 27.71
N GLU A 371 -15.36 -26.77 28.04
CA GLU A 371 -14.62 -26.41 29.25
C GLU A 371 -15.40 -25.37 30.04
N THR A 372 -15.41 -25.51 31.36
CA THR A 372 -16.05 -24.54 32.26
C THR A 372 -14.98 -23.72 32.96
N LEU A 373 -14.93 -22.43 32.64
CA LEU A 373 -14.02 -21.46 33.24
C LEU A 373 -14.74 -20.65 34.32
N ARG A 374 -14.00 -20.07 35.27
CA ARG A 374 -14.55 -19.11 36.25
C ARG A 374 -13.98 -17.72 36.01
N VAL A 375 -14.85 -16.73 35.89
CA VAL A 375 -14.47 -15.31 35.79
C VAL A 375 -14.55 -14.69 37.18
N ALA A 376 -13.37 -14.36 37.74
CA ALA A 376 -13.24 -13.91 39.13
C ALA A 376 -14.08 -12.65 39.43
N LYS A 377 -13.98 -11.65 38.55
CA LYS A 377 -14.75 -10.40 38.65
C LYS A 377 -15.30 -10.02 37.26
N PRO A 378 -16.56 -10.35 36.96
CA PRO A 378 -17.18 -10.00 35.69
C PRO A 378 -17.25 -8.48 35.52
N ALA A 379 -16.68 -7.97 34.43
CA ALA A 379 -16.82 -6.59 34.02
C ALA A 379 -17.95 -6.46 32.98
N ALA A 380 -18.72 -5.38 33.06
CA ALA A 380 -19.77 -5.10 32.08
C ALA A 380 -19.20 -4.79 30.68
N GLU A 381 -17.96 -4.31 30.63
CA GLU A 381 -17.27 -3.80 29.45
C GLU A 381 -16.59 -4.88 28.62
N LEU A 382 -15.73 -5.67 29.27
CA LEU A 382 -14.78 -6.55 28.62
C LEU A 382 -14.30 -7.59 29.62
N ASN A 383 -14.36 -8.85 29.23
CA ASN A 383 -13.89 -9.98 30.02
C ASN A 383 -12.94 -10.79 29.17
N GLU A 384 -11.88 -11.28 29.80
CA GLU A 384 -10.89 -12.14 29.18
C GLU A 384 -11.01 -13.55 29.75
N ALA A 385 -10.85 -14.55 28.89
CA ALA A 385 -10.79 -15.95 29.28
C ALA A 385 -9.85 -16.71 28.34
N ALA A 386 -9.16 -17.73 28.83
CA ALA A 386 -8.30 -18.56 28.01
C ALA A 386 -8.54 -20.05 28.29
N VAL A 387 -8.56 -20.87 27.25
CA VAL A 387 -8.72 -22.32 27.32
C VAL A 387 -7.59 -22.97 26.54
N THR A 388 -6.98 -24.01 27.10
CA THR A 388 -6.07 -24.90 26.37
C THR A 388 -6.56 -26.32 26.50
N ALA A 389 -6.69 -27.03 25.38
CA ALA A 389 -7.17 -28.40 25.38
C ALA A 389 -6.45 -29.27 24.34
N ALA A 390 -6.24 -30.54 24.69
CA ALA A 390 -5.78 -31.55 23.75
C ALA A 390 -6.93 -31.98 22.83
N VAL A 391 -6.66 -32.08 21.53
CA VAL A 391 -7.67 -32.44 20.52
C VAL A 391 -7.12 -33.47 19.55
N SER A 392 -7.99 -34.18 18.84
CA SER A 392 -7.52 -35.12 17.82
C SER A 392 -7.03 -34.39 16.56
N ALA A 393 -6.15 -35.03 15.79
CA ALA A 393 -5.74 -34.52 14.47
C ALA A 393 -6.93 -34.35 13.50
N SER A 394 -7.99 -35.15 13.67
CA SER A 394 -9.21 -35.02 12.87
C SER A 394 -10.01 -33.76 13.24
N ASP A 395 -10.02 -33.37 14.51
CA ASP A 395 -10.69 -32.16 14.98
C ASP A 395 -9.94 -30.90 14.51
N LEU A 396 -8.60 -30.91 14.54
CA LEU A 396 -7.79 -29.82 13.97
C LEU A 396 -8.08 -29.61 12.48
N ARG A 397 -8.31 -30.68 11.71
CA ARG A 397 -8.70 -30.57 10.30
C ARG A 397 -10.10 -29.97 10.11
N LEU A 398 -11.04 -30.22 11.03
CA LEU A 398 -12.36 -29.57 10.99
C LEU A 398 -12.25 -28.09 11.33
N LEU A 399 -11.36 -27.76 12.28
CA LEU A 399 -11.05 -26.40 12.70
C LEU A 399 -10.45 -25.56 11.56
N THR A 400 -9.41 -26.07 10.87
CA THR A 400 -8.78 -25.34 9.75
C THR A 400 -9.65 -25.20 8.51
N ARG A 401 -10.66 -26.08 8.35
CA ARG A 401 -11.66 -26.01 7.27
C ARG A 401 -12.86 -25.11 7.59
N GLY A 402 -12.83 -24.40 8.72
CA GLY A 402 -13.90 -23.49 9.13
C GLY A 402 -15.25 -24.17 9.40
N LYS A 403 -15.26 -25.44 9.82
CA LYS A 403 -16.50 -26.20 10.09
C LYS A 403 -16.95 -26.16 11.55
N LEU A 404 -16.18 -25.52 12.42
CA LEU A 404 -16.45 -25.45 13.86
C LEU A 404 -16.98 -24.08 14.24
N ILE A 405 -17.96 -24.08 15.14
CA ILE A 405 -18.54 -22.92 15.80
C ILE A 405 -18.03 -22.90 17.23
N LEU A 406 -17.53 -21.75 17.64
CA LEU A 406 -17.12 -21.47 19.00
C LEU A 406 -18.27 -20.76 19.71
N THR A 407 -18.69 -21.32 20.85
CA THR A 407 -19.79 -20.81 21.66
C THR A 407 -19.29 -20.52 23.08
N VAL A 408 -19.55 -19.32 23.57
CA VAL A 408 -19.28 -18.91 24.95
C VAL A 408 -20.61 -18.56 25.61
N ALA A 409 -20.95 -19.27 26.69
CA ALA A 409 -22.24 -19.11 27.35
C ALA A 409 -22.13 -19.11 28.87
N SER A 410 -23.13 -18.54 29.55
CA SER A 410 -23.27 -18.73 30.99
C SER A 410 -23.40 -20.22 31.32
N ALA A 411 -22.64 -20.73 32.29
CA ALA A 411 -22.68 -22.14 32.68
C ALA A 411 -23.98 -22.53 33.42
N SER A 412 -24.85 -21.57 33.74
CA SER A 412 -26.16 -21.86 34.33
C SER A 412 -27.07 -22.52 33.28
N PRO A 413 -27.56 -23.76 33.47
CA PRO A 413 -28.31 -24.50 32.44
C PRO A 413 -29.60 -23.82 31.99
N ARG A 414 -30.20 -22.98 32.85
CA ARG A 414 -31.39 -22.18 32.52
C ARG A 414 -31.07 -20.96 31.67
N ARG A 415 -29.88 -20.39 31.82
CA ARG A 415 -29.44 -19.14 31.15
C ARG A 415 -28.49 -19.41 29.97
N SER A 416 -27.97 -20.62 29.82
CA SER A 416 -27.00 -20.98 28.77
C SER A 416 -27.55 -20.85 27.34
N ARG A 417 -28.87 -20.94 27.15
CA ARG A 417 -29.53 -20.69 25.86
C ARG A 417 -29.84 -19.22 25.59
N GLU A 418 -29.98 -18.40 26.63
CA GLU A 418 -30.34 -16.97 26.53
C GLU A 418 -29.12 -16.04 26.57
N LEU A 419 -28.06 -16.44 27.27
CA LEU A 419 -26.81 -15.70 27.45
C LEU A 419 -25.65 -16.45 26.80
N ALA A 420 -25.71 -16.58 25.48
CA ALA A 420 -24.68 -17.20 24.68
C ALA A 420 -24.23 -16.29 23.54
N LEU A 421 -22.93 -16.30 23.27
CA LEU A 421 -22.32 -15.75 22.07
C LEU A 421 -21.75 -16.90 21.26
N SER A 422 -21.99 -16.89 19.95
CA SER A 422 -21.49 -17.91 19.04
C SER A 422 -20.90 -17.29 17.77
N GLY A 423 -19.87 -17.91 17.23
CA GLY A 423 -19.25 -17.48 15.99
C GLY A 423 -18.52 -18.62 15.28
N GLY A 424 -18.57 -18.63 13.95
CA GLY A 424 -17.78 -19.56 13.15
C GLY A 424 -16.29 -19.25 13.28
N VAL A 425 -15.47 -20.29 13.47
CA VAL A 425 -14.01 -20.17 13.43
C VAL A 425 -13.58 -20.05 11.98
N GLN A 426 -12.82 -19.02 11.66
CA GLN A 426 -12.32 -18.74 10.31
C GLN A 426 -10.82 -18.41 10.34
N PRO A 427 -10.14 -18.32 9.18
CA PRO A 427 -8.74 -17.91 9.12
C PRO A 427 -8.49 -16.59 9.83
N ARG A 428 -7.28 -16.41 10.40
CA ARG A 428 -6.94 -15.27 11.26
C ARG A 428 -7.42 -13.94 10.70
N ALA A 429 -7.91 -13.06 11.57
CA ALA A 429 -8.54 -11.79 11.20
C ALA A 429 -7.56 -10.78 10.56
N VAL A 430 -6.25 -11.00 10.67
CA VAL A 430 -5.23 -10.17 10.03
C VAL A 430 -5.35 -10.24 8.50
N CYS A 431 -5.27 -9.09 7.85
CA CYS A 431 -5.17 -8.98 6.41
C CYS A 431 -3.70 -9.12 5.99
N GLU A 432 -3.36 -10.22 5.34
CA GLU A 432 -2.04 -10.45 4.77
C GLU A 432 -2.13 -11.21 3.44
N VAL A 433 -1.15 -10.95 2.59
CA VAL A 433 -0.88 -11.67 1.35
C VAL A 433 0.54 -12.24 1.45
N PHE A 434 0.72 -13.46 1.01
CA PHE A 434 2.01 -14.12 0.92
C PHE A 434 2.56 -13.92 -0.48
N GLN A 435 3.71 -13.28 -0.62
CA GLN A 435 4.29 -12.99 -1.92
C GLN A 435 5.72 -13.52 -2.05
N ALA A 436 6.10 -13.89 -3.27
CA ALA A 436 7.43 -14.35 -3.60
C ALA A 436 7.82 -13.95 -5.02
N PRO A 437 8.85 -13.10 -5.22
CA PRO A 437 9.55 -13.05 -6.49
C PRO A 437 10.28 -14.40 -6.69
N LEU A 438 10.12 -15.00 -7.86
CA LEU A 438 10.73 -16.27 -8.22
C LEU A 438 11.95 -15.97 -9.10
N SER A 439 13.13 -16.29 -8.59
CA SER A 439 14.40 -16.12 -9.31
C SER A 439 15.12 -17.44 -9.50
N VAL A 440 16.07 -17.47 -10.43
CA VAL A 440 16.94 -18.64 -10.66
C VAL A 440 17.74 -18.91 -9.39
N MET A 441 17.71 -20.14 -8.92
CA MET A 441 18.53 -20.56 -7.81
C MET A 441 19.90 -20.98 -8.37
N GLU A 442 20.91 -20.12 -8.28
CA GLU A 442 22.29 -20.60 -8.39
C GLU A 442 22.49 -21.61 -7.26
N ALA A 443 22.96 -22.81 -7.60
CA ALA A 443 23.33 -23.80 -6.60
C ALA A 443 24.35 -23.15 -5.67
N ALA A 444 23.91 -22.73 -4.47
CA ALA A 444 24.75 -22.08 -3.49
C ALA A 444 25.99 -22.96 -3.30
N ALA A 445 27.15 -22.37 -3.58
CA ALA A 445 28.44 -22.89 -3.25
C ALA A 445 28.60 -22.89 -1.72
N ASP A 446 27.99 -23.87 -1.06
CA ASP A 446 28.38 -24.29 0.30
C ASP A 446 29.43 -25.40 0.15
N GLN A 447 30.67 -24.99 -0.10
CA GLN A 447 31.86 -25.74 0.30
C GLN A 447 32.83 -24.74 0.90
N LEU A 448 32.77 -24.62 2.23
CA LEU A 448 33.71 -24.03 3.20
C LEU A 448 32.83 -23.88 4.45
N GLU A 449 32.90 -24.66 5.52
CA GLU A 449 34.06 -25.17 6.24
C GLU A 449 33.68 -26.50 6.91
N ASP A 450 34.43 -27.58 6.63
CA ASP A 450 34.68 -28.59 7.66
C ASP A 450 36.08 -29.15 7.44
N GLY A 451 37.00 -28.73 8.31
CA GLY A 451 38.40 -29.14 8.28
C GLY A 451 38.54 -30.58 8.78
N GLY A 452 38.43 -31.53 7.86
CA GLY A 452 38.75 -32.94 8.09
C GLY A 452 39.96 -33.37 7.26
N ALA A 453 41.12 -33.48 7.92
CA ALA A 453 42.35 -33.94 7.32
C ALA A 453 42.27 -35.41 6.87
N SER A 454 42.59 -35.69 5.60
CA SER A 454 43.19 -36.96 5.20
C SER A 454 43.92 -36.84 3.86
N ASN A 455 45.21 -37.14 3.89
CA ASN A 455 46.11 -37.30 2.75
C ASN A 455 45.65 -38.42 1.81
N SER A 456 45.57 -38.14 0.51
CA SER A 456 46.03 -39.10 -0.50
C SER A 456 46.31 -38.40 -1.84
N SER A 457 47.56 -38.52 -2.25
CA SER A 457 48.14 -38.22 -3.56
C SER A 457 47.43 -38.91 -4.72
N GLY A 458 47.09 -38.16 -5.76
CA GLY A 458 46.63 -38.69 -7.05
C GLY A 458 46.59 -37.58 -8.11
N GLN A 459 47.36 -37.77 -9.17
CA GLN A 459 47.64 -36.81 -10.25
C GLN A 459 46.40 -36.24 -10.94
N GLY A 460 46.28 -34.92 -10.98
CA GLY A 460 45.32 -34.18 -11.81
C GLY A 460 45.92 -33.86 -13.17
N MET A 461 45.38 -34.45 -14.23
CA MET A 461 45.59 -34.02 -15.61
C MET A 461 44.81 -32.73 -15.87
N ASN A 462 45.50 -31.74 -16.44
CA ASN A 462 44.94 -30.48 -16.92
C ASN A 462 43.90 -30.75 -18.02
N ALA A 463 42.62 -30.47 -17.73
CA ALA A 463 41.61 -30.23 -18.75
C ALA A 463 41.25 -28.73 -18.71
N VAL A 464 41.98 -27.95 -19.50
CA VAL A 464 41.58 -26.61 -19.90
C VAL A 464 40.34 -26.76 -20.78
N GLY A 465 39.17 -26.77 -20.15
CA GLY A 465 37.88 -26.58 -20.81
C GLY A 465 37.58 -25.09 -20.84
N THR A 466 38.02 -24.41 -21.90
CA THR A 466 37.50 -23.11 -22.29
C THR A 466 36.00 -23.26 -22.52
N ALA A 467 35.18 -22.89 -21.53
CA ALA A 467 33.76 -22.65 -21.75
C ALA A 467 33.67 -21.39 -22.61
N GLU A 468 33.57 -21.61 -23.92
CA GLU A 468 33.27 -20.60 -24.90
C GLU A 468 32.03 -19.82 -24.46
N ALA A 469 32.18 -18.49 -24.43
CA ALA A 469 31.08 -17.55 -24.32
C ALA A 469 30.23 -17.63 -25.60
N GLY A 470 29.45 -18.70 -25.71
CA GLY A 470 28.39 -18.89 -26.67
C GLY A 470 27.29 -17.89 -26.38
N SER A 471 27.34 -16.77 -27.10
CA SER A 471 26.29 -15.78 -27.26
C SER A 471 25.02 -16.43 -27.82
N ALA A 472 24.17 -16.99 -26.94
CA ALA A 472 22.78 -17.30 -27.24
C ALA A 472 21.89 -16.29 -26.52
N HIS A 473 20.81 -15.87 -27.19
CA HIS A 473 19.72 -15.08 -26.63
C HIS A 473 19.04 -15.92 -25.53
N VAL A 474 19.55 -15.87 -24.30
CA VAL A 474 18.93 -16.61 -23.19
C VAL A 474 17.93 -15.67 -22.53
N ASP A 475 16.71 -15.71 -23.03
CA ASP A 475 15.53 -15.36 -22.25
C ASP A 475 15.62 -16.13 -20.92
N ARG A 476 15.69 -15.41 -19.80
CA ARG A 476 16.00 -15.99 -18.49
C ARG A 476 14.72 -16.29 -17.73
N PRO A 477 14.61 -17.48 -17.12
CA PRO A 477 13.40 -17.87 -16.43
C PRO A 477 13.22 -17.04 -15.16
N ALA A 478 12.07 -16.39 -15.07
CA ALA A 478 11.68 -15.54 -13.95
C ALA A 478 10.20 -15.78 -13.63
N GLY A 479 9.77 -15.36 -12.44
CA GLY A 479 8.36 -15.40 -12.13
C GLY A 479 8.00 -14.67 -10.85
N GLN A 480 6.72 -14.70 -10.53
CA GLN A 480 6.19 -14.17 -9.28
C GLN A 480 5.04 -15.05 -8.81
N ALA A 481 4.86 -15.12 -7.50
CA ALA A 481 3.74 -15.80 -6.87
C ALA A 481 3.15 -14.94 -5.76
N TRP A 482 1.83 -14.93 -5.64
CA TRP A 482 1.13 -14.40 -4.49
C TRP A 482 -0.05 -15.28 -4.10
N LEU A 483 -0.28 -15.39 -2.79
CA LEU A 483 -1.27 -16.28 -2.21
C LEU A 483 -1.96 -15.62 -1.02
N TYR A 484 -3.18 -16.04 -0.74
CA TYR A 484 -3.91 -15.67 0.47
C TYR A 484 -4.89 -16.76 0.88
N VAL A 485 -5.29 -16.77 2.15
CA VAL A 485 -6.30 -17.70 2.68
C VAL A 485 -7.66 -17.02 2.65
N ASP A 486 -8.64 -17.62 1.97
CA ASP A 486 -10.01 -17.09 1.88
C ASP A 486 -10.79 -17.24 3.21
N ARG A 487 -12.05 -16.80 3.24
CA ARG A 487 -12.90 -16.92 4.46
C ARG A 487 -13.21 -18.37 4.87
N HIS A 488 -13.04 -19.34 3.97
CA HIS A 488 -13.36 -20.75 4.17
C HIS A 488 -12.12 -21.60 4.49
N GLY A 489 -10.92 -21.01 4.50
CA GLY A 489 -9.67 -21.72 4.78
C GLY A 489 -9.00 -22.32 3.54
N ALA A 490 -9.45 -21.99 2.32
CA ALA A 490 -8.77 -22.39 1.10
C ALA A 490 -7.61 -21.43 0.77
N LEU A 491 -6.48 -21.98 0.32
CA LEU A 491 -5.34 -21.20 -0.15
C LEU A 491 -5.57 -20.81 -1.61
N VAL A 492 -5.94 -19.57 -1.86
CA VAL A 492 -6.02 -19.03 -3.21
C VAL A 492 -4.60 -18.64 -3.64
N TYR A 493 -4.19 -19.09 -4.81
CA TYR A 493 -2.86 -18.83 -5.34
C TYR A 493 -2.92 -18.29 -6.77
N SER A 494 -1.93 -17.47 -7.10
CA SER A 494 -1.69 -16.97 -8.43
C SER A 494 -0.19 -16.92 -8.67
N VAL A 495 0.24 -17.56 -9.75
CA VAL A 495 1.65 -17.66 -10.14
C VAL A 495 1.75 -17.24 -11.60
N GLN A 496 2.69 -16.34 -11.87
CA GLN A 496 3.03 -15.91 -13.21
C GLN A 496 4.47 -16.29 -13.50
N LEU A 497 4.67 -17.11 -14.51
CA LEU A 497 5.98 -17.54 -14.98
C LEU A 497 6.32 -16.84 -16.30
N SER A 498 7.59 -16.50 -16.49
CA SER A 498 8.10 -15.87 -17.70
C SER A 498 9.32 -16.64 -18.18
N GLN A 499 9.39 -16.89 -19.48
CA GLN A 499 10.59 -17.42 -20.15
C GLN A 499 11.09 -18.77 -19.57
N ILE A 500 10.18 -19.69 -19.22
CA ILE A 500 10.54 -21.02 -18.72
C ILE A 500 10.95 -21.95 -19.88
N PRO A 501 12.16 -22.53 -19.88
CA PRO A 501 12.62 -23.48 -20.90
C PRO A 501 12.04 -24.89 -20.68
N GLY A 502 11.59 -25.53 -21.75
CA GLY A 502 11.21 -26.95 -21.78
C GLY A 502 9.70 -27.24 -21.87
N GLU A 503 9.35 -28.44 -22.34
CA GLU A 503 7.96 -28.87 -22.55
C GLU A 503 7.27 -29.33 -21.25
N THR A 504 8.03 -29.80 -20.26
CA THR A 504 7.50 -30.27 -18.97
C THR A 504 7.89 -29.32 -17.85
N THR A 505 6.90 -28.57 -17.36
CA THR A 505 7.04 -27.67 -16.19
C THR A 505 6.25 -28.26 -15.03
N LEU A 506 6.89 -28.37 -13.87
CA LEU A 506 6.31 -28.83 -12.61
C LEU A 506 6.30 -27.67 -11.62
N LEU A 507 5.11 -27.26 -11.18
CA LEU A 507 4.91 -26.18 -10.23
C LEU A 507 4.45 -26.76 -8.89
N THR A 508 5.27 -26.65 -7.85
CA THR A 508 4.96 -27.24 -6.54
C THR A 508 5.08 -26.25 -5.41
N LEU A 509 4.19 -26.40 -4.42
CA LEU A 509 4.34 -25.77 -3.11
C LEU A 509 5.23 -26.66 -2.25
N VAL A 510 6.28 -26.09 -1.69
CA VAL A 510 7.29 -26.86 -0.96
C VAL A 510 7.57 -26.25 0.41
N SER A 511 7.90 -27.10 1.38
CA SER A 511 8.37 -26.69 2.71
C SER A 511 9.86 -26.93 2.84
N GLY A 512 10.59 -26.00 3.46
CA GLY A 512 12.01 -26.15 3.81
C GLY A 512 12.98 -25.39 2.89
N ARG A 513 14.28 -25.48 3.23
CA ARG A 513 15.36 -24.73 2.56
C ARG A 513 16.18 -25.64 1.63
N GLY A 514 16.46 -25.17 0.42
CA GLY A 514 17.38 -25.81 -0.52
C GLY A 514 16.92 -27.19 -1.00
N ARG A 515 17.88 -28.11 -1.17
CA ARG A 515 17.67 -29.46 -1.74
C ARG A 515 16.86 -30.43 -0.87
N ARG A 516 16.67 -30.15 0.42
CA ARG A 516 15.84 -30.96 1.34
C ARG A 516 14.42 -30.40 1.44
N SER A 517 13.87 -29.93 0.33
CA SER A 517 12.50 -29.44 0.29
C SER A 517 11.51 -30.59 0.18
N VAL A 518 10.49 -30.58 1.02
CA VAL A 518 9.38 -31.53 0.97
C VAL A 518 8.29 -30.94 0.09
N GLU A 519 7.88 -31.68 -0.94
CA GLU A 519 6.74 -31.33 -1.77
C GLU A 519 5.44 -31.49 -0.98
N LEU A 520 4.63 -30.44 -0.95
CA LEU A 520 3.38 -30.39 -0.20
C LEU A 520 2.17 -30.52 -1.12
N GLU A 521 2.11 -29.70 -2.17
CA GLU A 521 0.99 -29.67 -3.11
C GLU A 521 1.50 -29.47 -4.54
N ASP A 522 0.92 -30.20 -5.49
CA ASP A 522 1.17 -30.04 -6.93
C ASP A 522 0.19 -29.03 -7.52
N LEU A 523 0.71 -27.90 -8.00
CA LEU A 523 -0.05 -26.80 -8.60
C LEU A 523 -0.01 -26.87 -10.14
N THR A 524 0.76 -27.79 -10.72
CA THR A 524 0.91 -27.99 -12.16
C THR A 524 -0.41 -28.12 -12.93
N PRO A 525 -1.47 -28.78 -12.39
CA PRO A 525 -2.75 -28.89 -13.10
C PRO A 525 -3.41 -27.54 -13.44
N SER A 526 -3.08 -26.47 -12.73
CA SER A 526 -3.58 -25.12 -12.98
C SER A 526 -2.72 -24.31 -13.95
N LEU A 527 -1.56 -24.83 -14.34
CA LEU A 527 -0.62 -24.17 -15.23
C LEU A 527 -1.09 -24.28 -16.67
N HIS A 528 -1.57 -23.17 -17.22
CA HIS A 528 -2.04 -23.10 -18.59
C HIS A 528 -0.93 -22.58 -19.51
N ALA A 529 -0.29 -23.48 -20.26
CA ALA A 529 0.75 -23.12 -21.24
C ALA A 529 0.26 -22.12 -22.32
N SER A 530 -1.04 -22.14 -22.65
CA SER A 530 -1.65 -21.21 -23.61
C SER A 530 -1.85 -19.79 -23.07
N ASN A 531 -1.89 -19.60 -21.76
CA ASN A 531 -2.14 -18.32 -21.10
C ASN A 531 -0.84 -17.79 -20.50
N ALA A 532 0.18 -17.51 -21.34
CA ALA A 532 1.38 -16.77 -20.94
C ALA A 532 2.06 -17.20 -19.62
N GLY A 533 2.09 -18.50 -19.31
CA GLY A 533 2.76 -19.03 -18.11
C GLY A 533 2.01 -18.79 -16.79
N TRP A 534 0.69 -18.60 -16.82
CA TRP A 534 -0.14 -18.39 -15.64
C TRP A 534 -0.64 -19.68 -15.00
N ALA A 535 -0.60 -19.73 -13.66
CA ALA A 535 -1.19 -20.77 -12.83
C ALA A 535 -2.02 -20.15 -11.70
N ASN A 536 -3.34 -20.22 -11.84
CA ASN A 536 -4.29 -19.63 -10.89
C ASN A 536 -5.25 -20.72 -10.37
N GLY A 537 -5.42 -20.81 -9.06
CA GLY A 537 -6.28 -21.83 -8.48
C GLY A 537 -6.48 -21.68 -6.97
N SER A 538 -7.12 -22.67 -6.37
CA SER A 538 -7.36 -22.72 -4.93
C SER A 538 -7.10 -24.12 -4.36
N VAL A 539 -6.38 -24.21 -3.25
CA VAL A 539 -6.15 -25.46 -2.51
C VAL A 539 -7.12 -25.52 -1.33
N SER A 540 -8.13 -26.38 -1.39
CA SER A 540 -9.22 -26.43 -0.39
C SER A 540 -8.88 -27.23 0.87
N ARG A 541 -7.77 -27.98 0.89
CA ARG A 541 -7.44 -28.96 1.95
C ARG A 541 -6.08 -28.74 2.59
N ILE A 542 -5.76 -27.50 2.96
CA ILE A 542 -4.53 -27.20 3.70
C ILE A 542 -4.52 -27.97 5.04
N SER A 543 -3.45 -28.70 5.31
CA SER A 543 -3.28 -29.38 6.59
C SER A 543 -2.97 -28.39 7.71
N PRO A 544 -3.32 -28.69 8.99
CA PRO A 544 -2.96 -27.83 10.11
C PRO A 544 -1.46 -27.48 10.18
N ARG A 545 -0.61 -28.43 9.81
CA ARG A 545 0.84 -28.24 9.74
C ARG A 545 1.25 -27.30 8.62
N GLU A 546 0.73 -27.48 7.42
CA GLU A 546 1.00 -26.56 6.29
C GLU A 546 0.56 -25.13 6.61
N LEU A 547 -0.57 -24.97 7.31
CA LEU A 547 -1.07 -23.66 7.74
C LEU A 547 -0.12 -22.99 8.74
N GLU A 548 0.37 -23.73 9.74
CA GLU A 548 1.42 -23.25 10.66
C GLU A 548 2.68 -22.82 9.89
N GLN A 549 3.14 -23.65 8.94
CA GLN A 549 4.33 -23.38 8.13
C GLN A 549 4.16 -22.18 7.20
N LEU A 550 2.96 -21.96 6.66
CA LEU A 550 2.65 -20.80 5.83
C LEU A 550 2.80 -19.51 6.65
N TYR A 551 2.17 -19.45 7.83
CA TYR A 551 2.26 -18.27 8.70
C TYR A 551 3.64 -18.08 9.34
N ALA A 552 4.40 -19.16 9.53
CA ALA A 552 5.82 -19.10 9.92
C ALA A 552 6.75 -18.66 8.76
N GLY A 553 6.23 -18.54 7.54
CA GLY A 553 6.99 -18.19 6.34
C GLY A 553 7.99 -19.28 5.93
N GLU A 554 7.70 -20.55 6.20
CA GLU A 554 8.56 -21.70 5.85
C GLU A 554 8.28 -22.27 4.45
N LEU A 555 7.17 -21.85 3.85
CA LEU A 555 6.76 -22.31 2.53
C LEU A 555 7.44 -21.52 1.41
N ALA A 556 7.65 -22.19 0.28
CA ALA A 556 8.19 -21.62 -0.94
C ALA A 556 7.47 -22.20 -2.15
N VAL A 557 7.49 -21.46 -3.26
CA VAL A 557 7.05 -21.95 -4.56
C VAL A 557 8.28 -22.39 -5.34
N ASN A 558 8.23 -23.59 -5.92
CA ASN A 558 9.31 -24.18 -6.68
C ASN A 558 8.82 -24.54 -8.09
N VAL A 559 9.63 -24.17 -9.09
CA VAL A 559 9.39 -24.52 -10.49
C VAL A 559 10.50 -25.46 -10.93
N ALA A 560 10.14 -26.68 -11.28
CA ALA A 560 11.02 -27.70 -11.81
C ALA A 560 10.75 -27.92 -13.31
N THR A 561 11.76 -28.39 -14.03
CA THR A 561 11.66 -28.81 -15.43
C THR A 561 12.30 -30.19 -15.59
N GLY A 562 12.07 -30.87 -16.71
CA GLY A 562 12.72 -32.16 -16.99
C GLY A 562 14.26 -32.13 -16.86
N SER A 563 14.89 -30.96 -17.07
CA SER A 563 16.33 -30.75 -16.93
C SER A 563 16.79 -30.29 -15.54
N ALA A 564 15.91 -29.71 -14.72
CA ALA A 564 16.30 -29.09 -13.45
C ALA A 564 15.23 -29.28 -12.37
N ALA A 565 15.61 -29.88 -11.24
CA ALA A 565 14.71 -30.12 -10.10
C ALA A 565 14.23 -28.82 -9.40
N SER A 566 14.93 -27.70 -9.59
CA SER A 566 14.57 -26.39 -9.06
C SER A 566 15.18 -25.33 -9.98
N LEU A 567 14.45 -24.97 -11.04
CA LEU A 567 14.86 -23.93 -11.98
C LEU A 567 14.70 -22.55 -11.35
N VAL A 568 13.49 -22.26 -10.85
CA VAL A 568 13.14 -20.97 -10.24
C VAL A 568 12.47 -21.24 -8.91
N ARG A 569 12.86 -20.51 -7.85
CA ARG A 569 12.31 -20.68 -6.51
C ARG A 569 12.14 -19.33 -5.83
N GLY A 570 11.07 -19.20 -5.05
CA GLY A 570 10.87 -18.03 -4.18
C GLY A 570 10.20 -18.42 -2.86
N ARG A 571 10.73 -17.87 -1.76
CA ARG A 571 10.17 -18.07 -0.42
C ARG A 571 8.99 -17.13 -0.21
N LEU A 572 7.89 -17.67 0.32
CA LEU A 572 6.70 -16.89 0.62
C LEU A 572 6.91 -16.03 1.86
N VAL A 573 6.71 -14.73 1.69
CA VAL A 573 6.81 -13.74 2.78
C VAL A 573 5.44 -13.11 3.01
N ALA A 574 4.97 -13.19 4.25
CA ALA A 574 3.72 -12.55 4.67
C ALA A 574 3.87 -11.03 4.70
N ARG A 575 2.91 -10.34 4.07
CA ARG A 575 2.91 -8.89 3.90
C ARG A 575 1.52 -8.36 4.24
N PRO A 576 1.38 -7.38 5.16
CA PRO A 576 0.05 -6.87 5.56
C PRO A 576 -0.64 -6.19 4.38
N VAL A 577 -1.93 -6.39 4.16
CA VAL A 577 -2.59 -5.76 3.01
C VAL A 577 -2.76 -4.26 3.26
N ALA A 578 -2.24 -3.48 2.32
CA ALA A 578 -2.46 -2.05 2.16
C ALA A 578 -2.98 -1.78 0.74
N GLU A 579 -3.32 -0.54 0.41
CA GLU A 579 -3.96 -0.11 -0.85
C GLU A 579 -3.24 -0.68 -2.08
N ALA A 580 -1.89 -0.62 -2.12
CA ALA A 580 -1.11 -1.20 -3.23
C ALA A 580 -1.32 -2.72 -3.38
N ARG A 581 -1.28 -3.46 -2.26
CA ARG A 581 -1.43 -4.93 -2.22
C ARG A 581 -2.89 -5.39 -2.27
N ASP A 582 -3.83 -4.46 -2.19
CA ASP A 582 -5.26 -4.69 -2.39
C ASP A 582 -5.68 -4.57 -3.87
N SER A 583 -4.73 -4.17 -4.73
CA SER A 583 -4.87 -4.19 -6.19
C SER A 583 -4.95 -5.65 -6.71
N PRO A 584 -5.51 -5.89 -7.91
CA PRO A 584 -5.83 -7.24 -8.35
C PRO A 584 -4.60 -8.13 -8.59
N GLN A 585 -3.45 -7.55 -8.94
CA GLN A 585 -2.23 -8.32 -9.20
C GLN A 585 -0.97 -7.43 -9.19
N PRO A 586 0.20 -8.02 -8.85
CA PRO A 586 1.49 -7.34 -8.96
C PRO A 586 2.03 -7.38 -10.39
N ILE A 587 2.98 -6.50 -10.66
CA ILE A 587 3.73 -6.41 -11.91
C ILE A 587 5.06 -7.13 -11.73
N LEU A 588 5.34 -8.09 -12.61
CA LEU A 588 6.61 -8.80 -12.67
C LEU A 588 7.70 -7.87 -13.23
N LEU A 589 8.82 -7.75 -12.52
CA LEU A 589 10.00 -7.01 -12.95
C LEU A 589 11.06 -7.98 -13.45
N THR A 590 11.40 -7.87 -14.73
CA THR A 590 12.45 -8.67 -15.38
C THR A 590 13.58 -7.78 -15.86
N PRO A 591 14.81 -8.29 -16.01
CA PRO A 591 15.90 -7.52 -16.61
C PRO A 591 15.48 -6.89 -17.95
N LYS A 592 15.69 -5.58 -18.09
CA LYS A 592 15.35 -4.82 -19.29
C LYS A 592 16.11 -5.38 -20.49
N GLN A 593 15.36 -5.92 -21.44
CA GLN A 593 15.92 -6.35 -22.72
C GLN A 593 16.25 -5.09 -23.55
N GLY A 594 17.39 -5.10 -24.24
CA GLY A 594 17.77 -3.98 -25.12
C GLY A 594 16.70 -3.71 -26.20
N PRO A 595 16.64 -2.51 -26.79
CA PRO A 595 15.63 -2.18 -27.80
C PRO A 595 15.69 -3.17 -28.95
N THR A 596 14.54 -3.77 -29.27
CA THR A 596 14.37 -4.72 -30.37
C THR A 596 14.84 -4.08 -31.68
N GLY A 597 15.94 -4.58 -32.25
CA GLY A 597 16.54 -4.06 -33.48
C GLY A 597 17.90 -3.38 -33.30
N SER A 598 18.35 -3.15 -32.06
CA SER A 598 19.72 -2.75 -31.77
C SER A 598 20.58 -3.98 -31.49
N ASN A 599 21.63 -4.20 -32.28
CA ASN A 599 22.67 -5.20 -31.98
C ASN A 599 23.50 -4.84 -30.72
N VAL A 600 23.15 -3.77 -30.00
CA VAL A 600 23.79 -3.37 -28.75
C VAL A 600 23.25 -4.26 -27.62
N LYS A 601 23.96 -5.37 -27.39
CA LYS A 601 23.84 -6.17 -26.18
C LYS A 601 24.19 -5.28 -24.99
N ILE A 602 23.23 -4.95 -24.13
CA ILE A 602 23.56 -4.45 -22.79
C ILE A 602 24.12 -5.65 -22.04
N PRO A 603 25.42 -5.68 -21.70
CA PRO A 603 26.00 -6.83 -21.02
C PRO A 603 25.52 -6.80 -19.57
N VAL A 604 24.42 -7.49 -19.27
CA VAL A 604 24.03 -7.79 -17.89
C VAL A 604 25.05 -8.79 -17.35
N ARG A 605 26.13 -8.29 -16.74
CA ARG A 605 27.18 -9.11 -16.13
C ARG A 605 26.80 -9.47 -14.69
N GLY A 606 27.05 -10.71 -14.30
CA GLY A 606 27.03 -11.14 -12.89
C GLY A 606 25.63 -11.30 -12.27
N VAL A 607 25.57 -11.15 -10.94
CA VAL A 607 24.43 -11.42 -10.04
C VAL A 607 23.12 -10.74 -10.49
N ALA A 608 23.23 -9.58 -11.16
CA ALA A 608 22.11 -8.81 -11.68
C ALA A 608 21.23 -9.57 -12.69
N ALA A 609 21.82 -10.53 -13.39
CA ALA A 609 21.13 -11.24 -14.46
C ALA A 609 20.17 -12.35 -13.95
N ASN A 610 20.24 -12.71 -12.67
CA ASN A 610 19.30 -13.63 -12.02
C ASN A 610 18.29 -12.89 -11.12
N LEU A 611 18.31 -11.55 -11.12
CA LEU A 611 17.39 -10.77 -10.31
C LEU A 611 15.99 -10.77 -10.92
N THR A 612 15.01 -10.92 -10.05
CA THR A 612 13.59 -10.78 -10.39
C THR A 612 12.94 -9.93 -9.32
N GLY A 613 12.06 -9.04 -9.73
CA GLY A 613 11.30 -8.22 -8.80
C GLY A 613 9.81 -8.40 -9.00
N MET A 614 9.06 -7.94 -8.03
CA MET A 614 7.62 -7.75 -8.11
C MET A 614 7.29 -6.37 -7.55
N VAL A 615 6.30 -5.70 -8.13
CA VAL A 615 5.83 -4.42 -7.63
C VAL A 615 4.32 -4.34 -7.65
N TRP A 616 3.75 -3.85 -6.56
CA TRP A 616 2.33 -3.52 -6.45
C TRP A 616 2.15 -2.02 -6.64
N PHE A 617 1.09 -1.62 -7.34
CA PHE A 617 0.73 -0.22 -7.53
C PHE A 617 -0.78 -0.02 -7.31
N ALA A 618 -1.13 1.08 -6.66
CA ALA A 618 -2.51 1.54 -6.56
C ALA A 618 -2.59 3.07 -6.50
N ILE A 619 -3.68 3.61 -7.03
CA ILE A 619 -4.06 5.00 -6.85
C ILE A 619 -5.12 5.07 -5.74
N ASP A 620 -4.86 5.86 -4.70
CA ASP A 620 -5.81 6.06 -3.60
C ASP A 620 -6.94 7.05 -3.95
N PRO A 621 -7.99 7.15 -3.11
CA PRO A 621 -9.08 8.10 -3.33
C PRO A 621 -8.65 9.57 -3.33
N GLU A 622 -7.49 9.88 -2.76
CA GLU A 622 -6.86 11.19 -2.77
C GLU A 622 -5.97 11.41 -4.02
N CYS A 623 -6.05 10.49 -5.00
CA CYS A 623 -5.31 10.48 -6.26
C CYS A 623 -3.77 10.44 -6.13
N ASN A 624 -3.26 9.86 -5.04
CA ASN A 624 -1.84 9.58 -4.87
C ASN A 624 -1.50 8.15 -5.27
N LEU A 625 -0.28 7.99 -5.79
CA LEU A 625 0.32 6.70 -6.12
C LEU A 625 0.95 6.08 -4.87
N ASN A 626 0.58 4.83 -4.61
CA ASN A 626 1.12 3.98 -3.55
C ASN A 626 1.72 2.71 -4.17
N TYR A 627 2.86 2.22 -3.64
CA TYR A 627 3.55 1.05 -4.15
C TYR A 627 4.26 0.21 -3.09
N ASP A 628 4.44 -1.07 -3.39
CA ASP A 628 5.27 -2.01 -2.63
C ASP A 628 6.15 -2.77 -3.62
N VAL A 629 7.47 -2.62 -3.51
CA VAL A 629 8.46 -3.31 -4.34
C VAL A 629 9.15 -4.39 -3.51
N SER A 630 9.27 -5.58 -4.09
CA SER A 630 9.99 -6.71 -3.51
C SER A 630 10.91 -7.35 -4.54
N LEU A 631 12.19 -7.44 -4.19
CA LEU A 631 13.24 -8.02 -5.03
C LEU A 631 13.61 -9.43 -4.54
N SER A 632 14.08 -10.27 -5.46
CA SER A 632 14.57 -11.60 -5.14
C SER A 632 15.83 -11.56 -4.27
N PRO A 633 16.10 -12.63 -3.49
CA PRO A 633 17.34 -12.76 -2.73
C PRO A 633 18.56 -12.65 -3.66
N GLY A 634 19.60 -11.91 -3.24
CA GLY A 634 20.79 -11.66 -4.06
C GLY A 634 20.83 -10.27 -4.71
N ALA A 635 19.77 -9.46 -4.58
CA ALA A 635 19.83 -8.04 -4.96
C ALA A 635 20.97 -7.32 -4.18
N PRO A 636 21.74 -6.41 -4.82
CA PRO A 636 22.80 -5.65 -4.16
C PRO A 636 22.19 -4.61 -3.21
N THR A 637 21.72 -5.08 -2.05
CA THR A 637 21.08 -4.28 -1.01
C THR A 637 21.98 -4.31 0.21
N GLY A 638 22.67 -3.21 0.53
CA GLY A 638 23.58 -3.25 1.69
C GLY A 638 24.49 -2.06 1.93
N THR A 639 24.73 -1.18 0.95
CA THR A 639 25.56 0.02 1.17
C THR A 639 24.72 1.30 1.12
N PRO A 640 24.65 2.11 2.20
CA PRO A 640 23.91 3.38 2.21
C PRO A 640 24.46 4.41 1.21
N THR A 641 25.66 4.19 0.68
CA THR A 641 26.31 5.05 -0.32
C THR A 641 25.81 4.85 -1.75
N ALA A 642 24.98 3.83 -2.02
CA ALA A 642 24.49 3.53 -3.37
C ALA A 642 23.06 2.94 -3.30
N PRO A 643 22.02 3.79 -3.18
CA PRO A 643 20.63 3.34 -3.13
C PRO A 643 20.11 2.86 -4.50
N LEU A 644 19.07 2.04 -4.48
CA LEU A 644 18.27 1.67 -5.64
C LEU A 644 17.26 2.78 -5.91
N HIS A 645 16.98 3.06 -7.18
CA HIS A 645 15.95 4.03 -7.57
C HIS A 645 14.77 3.32 -8.21
N LEU A 646 13.56 3.65 -7.76
CA LEU A 646 12.31 3.31 -8.45
C LEU A 646 11.94 4.46 -9.37
N ALA A 647 11.81 4.22 -10.66
CA ALA A 647 11.44 5.24 -11.65
C ALA A 647 10.17 4.84 -12.42
N LEU A 648 9.33 5.84 -12.67
CA LEU A 648 8.19 5.75 -13.57
C LEU A 648 8.60 6.34 -14.92
N GLU A 649 8.53 5.53 -15.98
CA GLU A 649 8.76 5.94 -17.36
C GLU A 649 7.42 5.92 -18.09
N GLN A 650 7.03 7.02 -18.74
CA GLN A 650 5.76 7.07 -19.49
C GLN A 650 5.99 7.51 -20.92
N VAL A 651 5.42 6.73 -21.84
CA VAL A 651 5.52 7.02 -23.27
C VAL A 651 4.32 7.88 -23.68
N PRO A 652 4.53 9.06 -24.28
CA PRO A 652 3.43 9.94 -24.68
C PRO A 652 2.67 9.41 -25.90
N PHE A 653 1.38 9.76 -25.99
CA PHE A 653 0.48 9.35 -27.09
C PHE A 653 0.65 10.14 -28.39
N LEU A 654 1.40 11.25 -28.38
CA LEU A 654 1.31 12.27 -29.44
C LEU A 654 1.89 11.81 -30.79
N ALA A 655 3.01 11.08 -30.82
CA ALA A 655 3.66 10.62 -32.05
C ALA A 655 4.82 9.64 -31.80
N PRO A 656 5.23 8.83 -32.79
CA PRO A 656 6.47 8.05 -32.74
C PRO A 656 7.69 8.96 -32.50
N GLY A 657 8.55 8.56 -31.56
CA GLY A 657 9.78 9.29 -31.19
C GLY A 657 9.59 10.43 -30.18
N ALA A 658 8.37 10.63 -29.68
CA ALA A 658 8.09 11.67 -28.70
C ALA A 658 8.87 11.46 -27.38
N PRO A 659 9.29 12.54 -26.71
CA PRO A 659 10.14 12.46 -25.51
C PRO A 659 9.46 11.65 -24.41
N VAL A 660 10.19 10.67 -23.89
CA VAL A 660 9.71 9.80 -22.81
C VAL A 660 9.90 10.52 -21.48
N SER A 661 8.82 10.72 -20.73
CA SER A 661 8.91 11.35 -19.41
C SER A 661 9.39 10.32 -18.39
N ARG A 662 10.50 10.59 -17.71
CA ARG A 662 11.05 9.73 -16.65
C ARG A 662 11.05 10.46 -15.32
N ARG A 663 10.40 9.89 -14.31
CA ARG A 663 10.29 10.44 -12.96
C ARG A 663 10.81 9.44 -11.93
N VAL A 664 11.76 9.84 -11.11
CA VAL A 664 12.17 9.04 -9.93
C VAL A 664 11.05 9.16 -8.88
N LEU A 665 10.49 8.01 -8.50
CA LEU A 665 9.46 7.92 -7.48
C LEU A 665 10.09 7.93 -6.08
N ASP A 666 11.13 7.13 -5.88
CA ASP A 666 11.74 6.95 -4.56
C ASP A 666 13.11 6.27 -4.61
N GLU A 667 13.84 6.35 -3.50
CA GLU A 667 15.17 5.77 -3.31
C GLU A 667 15.16 4.80 -2.11
N PHE A 668 15.70 3.60 -2.28
CA PHE A 668 15.64 2.57 -1.25
C PHE A 668 16.89 1.67 -1.22
N THR A 669 17.22 1.16 -0.03
CA THR A 669 18.44 0.34 0.18
C THR A 669 18.14 -1.10 0.57
N THR A 670 16.86 -1.42 0.81
CA THR A 670 16.41 -2.75 1.25
C THR A 670 15.72 -3.51 0.12
N PRO A 671 15.79 -4.85 0.07
CA PRO A 671 15.15 -5.63 -1.00
C PRO A 671 13.62 -5.55 -0.98
N GLN A 672 13.05 -5.02 0.11
CA GLN A 672 11.61 -4.79 0.26
C GLN A 672 11.35 -3.36 0.69
N HIS A 673 10.66 -2.61 -0.14
CA HIS A 673 10.38 -1.20 0.10
C HIS A 673 8.93 -0.88 -0.18
N GLU A 674 8.32 -0.08 0.69
CA GLU A 674 6.94 0.36 0.57
C GLU A 674 6.95 1.87 0.66
N GLY A 675 6.29 2.52 -0.30
CA GLY A 675 6.19 3.96 -0.37
C GLY A 675 4.81 4.39 -0.88
N GLY A 676 4.54 5.68 -0.77
CA GLY A 676 3.21 6.19 -1.07
C GLY A 676 3.04 7.67 -0.82
N GLY A 677 1.87 8.17 -1.18
CA GLY A 677 1.57 9.60 -1.15
C GLY A 677 2.27 10.40 -2.25
N ILE A 678 2.61 9.76 -3.37
CA ILE A 678 3.20 10.45 -4.53
C ILE A 678 2.08 11.06 -5.37
N GLN A 679 2.08 12.39 -5.48
CA GLN A 679 1.14 13.12 -6.32
C GLN A 679 1.58 13.08 -7.79
N LEU A 680 0.72 12.54 -8.64
CA LEU A 680 0.87 12.54 -10.09
C LEU A 680 -0.05 13.61 -10.70
N SER A 681 0.40 14.24 -11.77
CA SER A 681 -0.41 15.15 -12.59
C SER A 681 -1.51 14.39 -13.33
N HIS A 682 -2.57 15.10 -13.76
CA HIS A 682 -3.66 14.50 -14.55
C HIS A 682 -3.17 13.86 -15.85
N ALA A 683 -2.12 14.41 -16.47
CA ALA A 683 -1.50 13.84 -17.67
C ALA A 683 -0.75 12.53 -17.36
N GLU A 684 -0.01 12.47 -16.25
CA GLU A 684 0.66 11.25 -15.79
C GLU A 684 -0.37 10.16 -15.44
N LEU A 685 -1.46 10.53 -14.75
CA LEU A 685 -2.56 9.60 -14.40
C LEU A 685 -3.26 9.06 -15.65
N SER A 686 -3.51 9.90 -16.66
CA SER A 686 -4.11 9.45 -17.93
C SER A 686 -3.20 8.48 -18.69
N ARG A 687 -1.88 8.71 -18.72
CA ARG A 687 -0.91 7.78 -19.32
C ARG A 687 -0.78 6.47 -18.54
N LEU A 688 -0.97 6.51 -17.23
CA LEU A 688 -1.01 5.32 -16.39
C LEU A 688 -2.24 4.47 -16.68
N ASP A 689 -3.43 5.09 -16.74
CA ASP A 689 -4.70 4.41 -17.02
C ASP A 689 -4.74 3.77 -18.41
N ALA A 690 -4.20 4.46 -19.41
CA ALA A 690 -4.12 3.95 -20.78
C ALA A 690 -2.99 2.92 -20.98
N GLY A 691 -2.24 2.56 -19.93
CA GLY A 691 -1.32 1.42 -19.92
C GLY A 691 -0.02 1.60 -20.72
N VAL A 692 0.39 2.85 -20.97
CA VAL A 692 1.65 3.21 -21.67
C VAL A 692 2.77 3.62 -20.71
N SER A 693 2.68 3.13 -19.48
CA SER A 693 3.64 3.41 -18.41
C SER A 693 4.45 2.16 -18.07
N TYR A 694 5.73 2.37 -17.77
CA TYR A 694 6.68 1.36 -17.36
C TYR A 694 7.27 1.75 -16.01
N VAL A 695 7.62 0.76 -15.23
CA VAL A 695 8.34 0.94 -13.97
C VAL A 695 9.72 0.32 -14.10
N ASP A 696 10.72 1.07 -13.68
CA ASP A 696 12.10 0.65 -13.71
C ASP A 696 12.70 0.66 -12.30
N VAL A 697 13.46 -0.37 -11.97
CA VAL A 697 14.35 -0.40 -10.80
C VAL A 697 15.78 -0.33 -11.31
N VAL A 698 16.48 0.74 -10.95
CA VAL A 698 17.86 0.99 -11.37
C VAL A 698 18.82 0.50 -10.29
N LEU A 699 19.76 -0.37 -10.68
CA LEU A 699 20.81 -0.83 -9.78
C LEU A 699 21.86 0.26 -9.52
N PRO A 700 22.55 0.23 -8.36
CA PRO A 700 23.40 1.35 -7.94
C PRO A 700 24.71 1.47 -8.76
N ASP A 701 25.10 0.40 -9.45
CA ASP A 701 26.27 0.33 -10.33
C ASP A 701 25.94 0.65 -11.79
N GLY A 702 24.67 0.97 -12.10
CA GLY A 702 24.18 1.22 -13.46
C GLY A 702 24.28 0.02 -14.41
N SER A 703 24.58 -1.18 -13.89
CA SER A 703 24.89 -2.37 -14.70
C SER A 703 23.64 -3.09 -15.22
N ALA A 704 22.51 -2.94 -14.54
CA ALA A 704 21.22 -3.50 -14.97
C ALA A 704 20.02 -2.68 -14.46
N GLU A 705 18.94 -2.75 -15.22
CA GLU A 705 17.64 -2.15 -14.91
C GLU A 705 16.59 -3.25 -14.97
N LEU A 706 15.79 -3.42 -13.91
CA LEU A 706 14.62 -4.30 -13.96
C LEU A 706 13.42 -3.49 -14.43
N ARG A 707 12.69 -3.98 -15.44
CA ARG A 707 11.53 -3.30 -16.03
C ARG A 707 10.26 -4.12 -15.88
N GLY A 708 9.14 -3.44 -15.63
CA GLY A 708 7.78 -3.99 -15.68
C GLY A 708 6.81 -3.06 -16.41
N GLU A 709 5.81 -3.63 -17.09
CA GLU A 709 4.77 -2.88 -17.79
C GLU A 709 3.55 -2.64 -16.89
N LEU A 710 3.08 -1.39 -16.77
CA LEU A 710 1.99 -0.99 -15.87
C LEU A 710 0.60 -1.05 -16.53
N ARG A 711 0.29 -2.11 -17.29
CA ARG A 711 -1.00 -2.22 -18.00
C ARG A 711 -2.21 -2.43 -17.10
N GLN A 712 -1.99 -2.84 -15.85
CA GLN A 712 -3.03 -3.35 -14.95
C GLN A 712 -3.38 -2.37 -13.84
N VAL A 713 -2.71 -1.22 -13.78
CA VAL A 713 -2.98 -0.18 -12.80
C VAL A 713 -4.20 0.61 -13.25
N LYS A 714 -5.32 0.42 -12.56
CA LYS A 714 -6.56 1.16 -12.86
C LYS A 714 -6.57 2.48 -12.12
N VAL A 715 -6.85 3.57 -12.83
CA VAL A 715 -7.01 4.88 -12.21
C VAL A 715 -8.50 5.14 -11.98
N PRO A 716 -8.93 5.54 -10.76
CA PRO A 716 -10.32 5.89 -10.52
C PRO A 716 -10.77 7.03 -11.44
N ALA A 717 -11.97 6.92 -12.01
CA ALA A 717 -12.47 7.88 -13.01
C ALA A 717 -12.50 9.34 -12.51
N PHE A 718 -12.67 9.56 -11.20
CA PHE A 718 -12.65 10.90 -10.60
C PHE A 718 -11.25 11.52 -10.50
N CYS A 719 -10.18 10.72 -10.63
CA CYS A 719 -8.80 11.21 -10.72
C CYS A 719 -8.40 11.55 -12.17
N LEU A 720 -9.19 11.14 -13.16
CA LEU A 720 -8.94 11.43 -14.56
C LEU A 720 -9.53 12.80 -14.94
N PRO A 721 -8.91 13.52 -15.89
CA PRO A 721 -9.44 14.78 -16.37
C PRO A 721 -10.83 14.57 -17.01
N HIS A 722 -11.82 15.34 -16.56
CA HIS A 722 -13.12 15.43 -17.22
C HIS A 722 -13.02 16.40 -18.40
N TYR A 723 -12.88 15.88 -19.61
CA TYR A 723 -13.07 16.69 -20.82
C TYR A 723 -14.58 16.79 -21.08
N SER A 724 -15.13 18.01 -21.02
CA SER A 724 -16.43 18.28 -21.63
C SER A 724 -16.24 18.34 -23.15
N ASP A 725 -17.25 17.95 -23.94
CA ASP A 725 -17.19 17.84 -25.42
C ASP A 725 -16.73 19.13 -26.16
N ASN A 726 -16.55 20.26 -25.45
CA ASN A 726 -16.09 21.54 -26.00
C ASN A 726 -14.69 21.98 -25.53
N ASP A 727 -14.01 21.22 -24.67
CA ASP A 727 -12.65 21.56 -24.22
C ASP A 727 -11.60 20.82 -25.05
N VAL A 728 -11.07 21.52 -26.06
CA VAL A 728 -9.82 21.10 -26.72
C VAL A 728 -8.72 21.12 -25.65
N PRO A 729 -7.94 20.03 -25.47
CA PRO A 729 -6.83 20.04 -24.53
C PRO A 729 -5.87 21.18 -24.90
N ALA A 730 -5.81 22.23 -24.08
CA ALA A 730 -4.70 23.15 -24.12
C ALA A 730 -3.49 22.35 -23.64
N SER A 731 -2.69 21.84 -24.58
CA SER A 731 -1.35 21.36 -24.31
C SER A 731 -0.51 22.55 -23.86
N GLN A 732 -0.68 22.99 -22.62
CA GLN A 732 0.32 23.81 -21.96
C GLN A 732 1.38 22.83 -21.43
N PRO A 733 2.62 22.88 -21.95
CA PRO A 733 3.70 22.16 -21.29
C PRO A 733 3.82 22.74 -19.88
N SER A 734 3.69 21.90 -18.86
CA SER A 734 4.04 22.29 -17.51
C SER A 734 5.54 22.62 -17.48
N ASP A 735 5.91 23.79 -16.96
CA ASP A 735 7.28 24.34 -16.81
C ASP A 735 8.21 23.51 -15.89
N SER A 736 8.08 22.18 -15.85
CA SER A 736 8.81 21.31 -14.94
C SER A 736 9.26 19.98 -15.56
N GLU A 737 9.38 19.90 -16.89
CA GLU A 737 10.13 18.81 -17.54
C GLU A 737 11.50 19.34 -18.00
N PRO A 738 12.61 18.61 -17.78
CA PRO A 738 13.87 18.96 -18.40
C PRO A 738 13.69 18.83 -19.93
N GLU A 739 13.67 19.96 -20.63
CA GLU A 739 13.55 20.00 -22.09
C GLU A 739 14.72 19.23 -22.72
N THR A 740 14.48 17.97 -23.09
CA THR A 740 15.34 17.32 -24.07
C THR A 740 15.04 17.97 -25.43
N PRO A 741 16.04 18.48 -26.17
CA PRO A 741 15.80 19.26 -27.37
C PRO A 741 15.34 18.36 -28.53
N HIS A 742 14.03 18.10 -28.63
CA HIS A 742 13.42 17.39 -29.76
C HIS A 742 12.70 18.37 -30.69
N CYS A 743 12.68 18.07 -31.99
CA CYS A 743 11.92 18.82 -32.98
C CYS A 743 10.69 18.04 -33.41
N PHE A 744 9.53 18.69 -33.53
CA PHE A 744 8.31 18.08 -34.06
C PHE A 744 8.10 18.51 -35.52
N HIS A 745 8.04 17.54 -36.43
CA HIS A 745 7.81 17.76 -37.86
C HIS A 745 6.95 16.63 -38.46
N GLU A 746 5.96 16.97 -39.27
CA GLU A 746 5.13 16.00 -40.02
C GLU A 746 4.63 14.81 -39.17
N THR A 747 4.08 15.11 -37.97
CA THR A 747 3.54 14.11 -37.02
C THR A 747 4.56 13.16 -36.41
N ARG A 748 5.85 13.50 -36.42
CA ARG A 748 6.94 12.74 -35.78
C ARG A 748 7.86 13.67 -34.98
N PHE A 749 8.48 13.11 -33.95
CA PHE A 749 9.53 13.79 -33.21
C PHE A 749 10.90 13.31 -33.67
N TYR A 750 11.84 14.24 -33.74
CA TYR A 750 13.21 14.02 -34.17
C TYR A 750 14.16 14.49 -33.07
N GLU A 751 15.21 13.70 -32.83
CA GLU A 751 16.29 14.05 -31.90
C GLU A 751 17.14 15.21 -32.44
N ASP A 752 17.78 15.97 -31.53
CA ASP A 752 18.73 17.01 -31.91
C ASP A 752 19.86 16.44 -32.80
N GLY A 753 20.07 17.03 -33.96
CA GLY A 753 21.04 16.59 -34.96
C GLY A 753 20.52 15.53 -35.96
N ALA A 754 19.31 15.01 -35.79
CA ALA A 754 18.72 14.08 -36.75
C ALA A 754 18.44 14.77 -38.10
N GLN A 755 18.59 14.02 -39.20
CA GLN A 755 18.26 14.44 -40.57
C GLN A 755 17.31 13.44 -41.21
N TRP A 756 16.30 13.93 -41.94
CA TRP A 756 15.27 13.10 -42.57
C TRP A 756 14.74 13.73 -43.85
N THR A 757 14.27 12.91 -44.78
CA THR A 757 13.53 13.41 -45.95
C THR A 757 12.08 13.71 -45.57
N SER A 758 11.52 14.81 -46.08
CA SER A 758 10.11 15.15 -45.88
C SER A 758 9.20 14.05 -46.44
N ALA A 759 8.12 13.75 -45.72
CA ALA A 759 7.10 12.80 -46.16
C ALA A 759 6.23 13.33 -47.31
N HIS A 760 6.14 14.66 -47.45
CA HIS A 760 5.34 15.32 -48.49
C HIS A 760 6.15 15.59 -49.75
N ASP A 761 7.46 15.84 -49.63
CA ASP A 761 8.34 16.08 -50.76
C ASP A 761 9.66 15.27 -50.62
N PRO A 762 9.87 14.24 -51.48
CA PRO A 762 11.10 13.44 -51.44
C PRO A 762 12.35 14.24 -51.83
N CYS A 763 12.19 15.44 -52.42
CA CYS A 763 13.28 16.34 -52.76
C CYS A 763 13.61 17.34 -51.65
N THR A 764 13.01 17.23 -50.45
CA THR A 764 13.29 18.10 -49.31
C THR A 764 13.93 17.31 -48.17
N MET A 765 15.08 17.79 -47.67
CA MET A 765 15.81 17.22 -46.52
C MET A 765 15.68 18.16 -45.33
N CYS A 766 15.22 17.63 -44.21
CA CYS A 766 15.04 18.34 -42.96
C CYS A 766 16.08 17.92 -41.91
N SER A 767 16.46 18.83 -41.03
CA SER A 767 17.31 18.58 -39.86
C SER A 767 16.71 19.21 -38.60
N CYS A 768 17.02 18.61 -37.44
CA CYS A 768 16.64 19.15 -36.13
C CYS A 768 17.84 19.83 -35.47
N HIS A 769 17.66 21.08 -35.03
CA HIS A 769 18.64 21.83 -34.26
C HIS A 769 17.98 22.53 -33.07
N ARG A 770 18.26 22.05 -31.84
CA ARG A 770 17.81 22.62 -30.57
C ARG A 770 16.34 23.07 -30.61
N THR A 771 15.45 22.11 -30.90
CA THR A 771 13.98 22.24 -31.09
C THR A 771 13.49 22.89 -32.39
N ARG A 772 14.39 23.42 -33.23
CA ARG A 772 14.04 24.01 -34.52
C ARG A 772 14.25 23.02 -35.68
N VAL A 773 13.21 22.84 -36.49
CA VAL A 773 13.30 22.12 -37.76
C VAL A 773 13.80 23.06 -38.85
N GLN A 774 14.83 22.65 -39.59
CA GLN A 774 15.31 23.32 -40.80
C GLN A 774 15.17 22.37 -41.99
N CYS A 775 14.44 22.77 -43.04
CA CYS A 775 14.24 21.95 -44.24
C CYS A 775 14.78 22.68 -45.47
N ASP A 776 15.67 22.02 -46.20
CA ASP A 776 16.33 22.54 -47.40
C ASP A 776 16.09 21.59 -48.58
N ALA A 777 15.93 22.14 -49.78
CA ALA A 777 15.76 21.35 -51.00
C ALA A 777 17.05 20.63 -51.37
N VAL A 778 16.97 19.33 -51.68
CA VAL A 778 18.08 18.51 -52.12
C VAL A 778 18.49 18.95 -53.53
N VAL A 779 19.66 19.56 -53.64
CA VAL A 779 20.24 19.96 -54.94
C VAL A 779 20.84 18.74 -55.61
N CYS A 780 20.15 18.19 -56.61
CA CYS A 780 20.69 17.12 -57.43
C CYS A 780 21.81 17.63 -58.37
N PRO A 781 22.88 16.85 -58.60
CA PRO A 781 23.86 17.18 -59.62
C PRO A 781 23.18 17.23 -61.00
N PRO A 782 23.61 18.14 -61.90
CA PRO A 782 23.04 18.24 -63.24
C PRO A 782 23.22 16.93 -63.99
N LEU A 783 22.12 16.39 -64.54
CA LEU A 783 22.15 15.20 -65.37
C LEU A 783 22.99 15.49 -66.62
N SER A 784 24.12 14.80 -66.77
CA SER A 784 24.89 14.79 -68.01
C SER A 784 24.22 13.90 -69.05
N CYS A 785 23.06 14.34 -69.55
CA CYS A 785 22.42 13.70 -70.68
C CYS A 785 23.27 13.96 -71.93
N ALA A 786 24.11 12.98 -72.30
CA ALA A 786 24.72 12.98 -73.62
C ALA A 786 23.60 12.91 -74.67
N THR A 787 23.44 13.99 -75.43
CA THR A 787 22.43 14.24 -76.47
C THR A 787 22.54 13.32 -77.69
N SER A 788 23.09 12.11 -77.54
CA SER A 788 23.38 11.18 -78.64
C SER A 788 22.55 9.88 -78.63
N ALA A 789 21.73 9.64 -77.59
CA ALA A 789 20.92 8.41 -77.53
C ALA A 789 19.49 8.54 -78.09
N ILE A 790 18.94 9.76 -78.20
CA ILE A 790 17.55 9.96 -78.70
C ILE A 790 17.52 10.03 -80.24
N ALA A 791 18.60 10.50 -80.88
CA ALA A 791 18.70 10.53 -82.35
C ALA A 791 18.89 9.13 -82.97
N MET A 792 19.47 8.16 -82.24
CA MET A 792 19.69 6.80 -82.76
C MET A 792 18.46 5.87 -82.62
N TRP A 793 17.48 6.21 -81.77
CA TRP A 793 16.23 5.44 -81.66
C TRP A 793 15.18 5.86 -82.72
N LEU A 794 15.15 7.13 -83.12
CA LEU A 794 14.24 7.63 -84.15
C LEU A 794 14.64 7.25 -85.60
N ILE A 795 15.92 6.97 -85.87
CA ILE A 795 16.39 6.52 -87.20
C ILE A 795 16.18 5.01 -87.41
N ARG A 796 16.05 4.22 -86.34
CA ARG A 796 15.87 2.76 -86.44
C ARG A 796 14.41 2.30 -86.63
N ASN A 797 13.43 3.22 -86.54
CA ASN A 797 12.00 2.92 -86.65
C ASN A 797 11.26 3.59 -87.83
N VAL A 798 11.99 4.23 -88.77
CA VAL A 798 11.39 4.79 -90.01
C VAL A 798 11.70 3.95 -91.26
N ASN A 799 12.63 2.99 -91.20
CA ASN A 799 13.01 2.16 -92.35
C ASN A 799 12.28 0.80 -92.47
N ASN A 800 11.09 0.67 -91.89
CA ASN A 800 10.26 -0.55 -92.02
C ASN A 800 8.86 -0.28 -92.60
N ARG A 801 8.73 0.75 -93.45
CA ARG A 801 7.61 0.96 -94.38
C ARG A 801 8.11 1.69 -95.62
N LEU A 802 8.66 0.95 -96.57
CA LEU A 802 8.61 1.12 -98.04
C LEU A 802 9.67 0.19 -98.65
N ASP A 803 9.29 -1.09 -98.76
CA ASP A 803 9.48 -2.01 -99.90
C ASP A 803 9.22 -3.45 -99.45
#